data_AF-A0A0R0DF27-F1
#
_entry.id   AF-A0A0R0DF27-F1
#
_cell.length_a   1.000
_cell.length_b   1.000
_cell.length_c   1.000
_cell.angle_alpha   90.00
_cell.angle_beta   90.00
_cell.angle_gamma   90.00
#
_symmetry.space_group_name_H-M   'P 1'
#
loop_
_entity.id
_entity.type
_entity.pdbx_description
1 polymer ?
#
loop_
_entity_poly.entity_id
_entity_poly.type
_entity_poly.pdbx_seq_one_letter_code
_entity_poly.pdbx_strand_id
1 'polypeptide(L)'
;MSVLPQGDRWVVLKFGGTSVSRRHRWGTIGKLAKKRADETGGRILVVVSALSGVTNELMAITAGADDSAQRVAALVARHRDFCLELGLDPAAVLGERLAALEGLLDDPRAASLAVDWQAEVLAQGELLSSTLGAAYLSGPRGLDFGWMDARQWLIAAPAGENQSEWSRRLSVNCQWQGDAGFKGRFDAQPSRMLITQGFIAAHPEGGTAVLGRGGSDTSAAYFGALLKASRVEIWTDVPGMFSANPKDVPDARLLTRLDYYEAQEIATTGAKVLHPRAIKPCRDAGVPLAILDTERPHMPGTRIDGLAAAVPGVKAISRRNGIVLVSMEGIGMWQQVGFLADVFALFKKHGLSVDLIGSAETNVTVSLDPSENLVNTDVLNALSADLAQICKVKVIVPCAAITLVGRGMRSLLHKLSDVWATFGKERVHMISQSSNDLNLTFVIDEAAADGLLPVLHEELIDSGALPVNKGEVFGVRWREIAGGIRPRQTPWWKGQREKLLAMAWEGTPRYVYHLPTVRARARSLAAIGAIDKRYYAIKANPHPAILRTVVEEGFGLECVSLGEIRHVLASVPGLTPQQVLFTPSFAPRSEYTEALGLGVTVTLDNVELLQRWPDIFRGRQVWLRIDLGRGDGHHAKVTTGGKDSKFGLPTARVEEFVRLAGELDVRIVGLHAHLGSGVGNREHWKLMYDELAGFARRIGSVRTIDIGGGLPIPYSADDEPFDLVDWAEGLDELKRVHPQFGLIIEPGRFIAAECGVLLSSVTQVVEKEGVRRVGLDAGMHTLIRPALYDAWHDIDNLTRQGGYADAEFDVVGPICESSDIFGRGRKLPASTAPDDVIVISDAGAYGYSMASHYNNRGLPAQDILDDVP
;
A
#
# COMPACT_ATOMS: atom_id res chain seq x y z
N MET A 1 28.40 -28.98 -8.78
CA MET A 1 27.24 -29.90 -8.75
C MET A 1 26.88 -30.23 -10.20
N SER A 2 26.84 -31.53 -10.53
CA SER A 2 26.54 -32.03 -11.89
C SER A 2 25.20 -31.47 -12.40
N VAL A 3 25.23 -30.78 -13.54
CA VAL A 3 24.05 -30.30 -14.25
C VAL A 3 23.43 -31.50 -14.97
N LEU A 4 22.43 -32.12 -14.34
CA LEU A 4 21.59 -33.12 -15.01
C LEU A 4 20.90 -32.46 -16.22
N PRO A 5 20.78 -33.16 -17.37
CA PRO A 5 20.13 -32.62 -18.57
C PRO A 5 18.68 -32.22 -18.27
N GLN A 6 18.25 -31.08 -18.84
CA GLN A 6 16.99 -30.39 -18.54
C GLN A 6 15.71 -31.23 -18.81
N GLY A 7 15.80 -32.29 -19.63
CA GLY A 7 14.65 -33.05 -20.15
C GLY A 7 13.95 -34.02 -19.18
N ASP A 8 14.53 -34.35 -18.02
CA ASP A 8 13.99 -35.41 -17.12
C ASP A 8 13.36 -34.90 -15.81
N ARG A 9 13.09 -33.59 -15.72
CA ARG A 9 12.59 -32.97 -14.49
C ARG A 9 11.09 -32.73 -14.52
N TRP A 10 10.46 -32.97 -13.37
CA TRP A 10 9.06 -32.63 -13.14
C TRP A 10 8.88 -31.12 -12.94
N VAL A 11 7.74 -30.60 -13.39
CA VAL A 11 7.18 -29.31 -12.96
C VAL A 11 5.88 -29.61 -12.23
N VAL A 12 5.71 -29.07 -11.03
CA VAL A 12 4.47 -29.26 -10.25
C VAL A 12 3.61 -28.01 -10.39
N LEU A 13 2.37 -28.16 -10.80
CA LEU A 13 1.40 -27.08 -10.97
C LEU A 13 0.25 -27.30 -9.99
N LYS A 14 0.01 -26.38 -9.07
CA LYS A 14 -1.12 -26.45 -8.14
C LYS A 14 -2.22 -25.49 -8.56
N PHE A 15 -3.46 -25.96 -8.57
CA PHE A 15 -4.65 -25.13 -8.82
C PHE A 15 -5.60 -25.18 -7.62
N GLY A 16 -6.01 -24.00 -7.14
CA GLY A 16 -6.98 -23.88 -6.05
C GLY A 16 -8.42 -24.18 -6.45
N GLY A 17 -9.33 -24.22 -5.48
CA GLY A 17 -10.72 -24.62 -5.73
C GLY A 17 -11.47 -23.71 -6.71
N THR A 18 -11.21 -22.40 -6.67
CA THR A 18 -11.75 -21.45 -7.65
C THR A 18 -11.26 -21.78 -9.06
N SER A 19 -10.00 -22.21 -9.22
CA SER A 19 -9.40 -22.56 -10.51
C SER A 19 -9.98 -23.82 -11.15
N VAL A 20 -10.55 -24.73 -10.35
CA VAL A 20 -11.13 -26.00 -10.84
C VAL A 20 -12.65 -26.02 -10.90
N SER A 21 -13.33 -24.91 -10.57
CA SER A 21 -14.81 -24.85 -10.48
C SER A 21 -15.51 -24.39 -11.76
N ARG A 22 -14.79 -24.13 -12.85
CA ARG A 22 -15.38 -23.61 -14.10
C ARG A 22 -14.77 -24.32 -15.31
N ARG A 23 -15.59 -24.64 -16.32
CA ARG A 23 -15.14 -25.33 -17.54
C ARG A 23 -14.00 -24.61 -18.28
N HIS A 24 -14.08 -23.28 -18.40
CA HIS A 24 -13.05 -22.52 -19.13
C HIS A 24 -11.67 -22.62 -18.45
N ARG A 25 -11.65 -22.65 -17.11
CA ARG A 25 -10.41 -22.74 -16.33
C ARG A 25 -9.74 -24.10 -16.44
N TRP A 26 -10.50 -25.20 -16.53
CA TRP A 26 -9.93 -26.51 -16.90
C TRP A 26 -9.28 -26.48 -18.29
N GLY A 27 -9.86 -25.72 -19.23
CA GLY A 27 -9.24 -25.45 -20.51
C GLY A 27 -7.90 -24.71 -20.39
N THR A 28 -7.81 -23.74 -19.48
CA THR A 28 -6.57 -23.04 -19.15
C THR A 28 -5.55 -23.97 -18.50
N ILE A 29 -5.94 -24.81 -17.54
CA ILE A 29 -5.08 -25.81 -16.88
C ILE A 29 -4.41 -26.72 -17.94
N GLY A 30 -5.21 -27.28 -18.86
CA GLY A 30 -4.68 -28.13 -19.93
C GLY A 30 -3.71 -27.40 -20.87
N LYS A 31 -4.02 -26.15 -21.25
CA LYS A 31 -3.13 -25.30 -22.05
C LYS A 31 -1.82 -25.00 -21.33
N LEU A 32 -1.88 -24.66 -20.05
CA LEU A 32 -0.71 -24.35 -19.22
C LEU A 32 0.17 -25.58 -19.05
N ALA A 33 -0.40 -26.72 -18.67
CA ALA A 33 0.35 -27.97 -18.51
C ALA A 33 1.04 -28.38 -19.81
N LYS A 34 0.33 -28.36 -20.94
CA LYS A 34 0.92 -28.65 -22.25
C LYS A 34 2.05 -27.68 -22.61
N LYS A 35 1.81 -26.38 -22.46
CA LYS A 35 2.82 -25.34 -22.71
C LYS A 35 4.09 -25.59 -21.89
N ARG A 36 3.96 -25.92 -20.61
CA ARG A 36 5.10 -26.21 -19.72
C ARG A 36 5.83 -27.50 -20.11
N ALA A 37 5.09 -28.54 -20.49
CA ALA A 37 5.67 -29.77 -21.00
C ALA A 37 6.51 -29.48 -22.26
N ASP A 38 5.94 -28.74 -23.21
CA ASP A 38 6.60 -28.41 -24.47
C ASP A 38 7.83 -27.51 -24.25
N GLU A 39 7.74 -26.49 -23.39
CA GLU A 39 8.84 -25.57 -23.07
C GLU A 39 10.03 -26.25 -22.37
N THR A 40 9.75 -27.19 -21.48
CA THR A 40 10.81 -27.80 -20.63
C THR A 40 11.33 -29.13 -21.18
N GLY A 41 10.62 -29.76 -22.11
CA GLY A 41 10.84 -31.16 -22.46
C GLY A 41 10.53 -32.14 -21.31
N GLY A 42 10.13 -31.64 -20.13
CA GLY A 42 9.95 -32.42 -18.91
C GLY A 42 8.53 -32.98 -18.72
N ARG A 43 8.27 -33.47 -17.50
CA ARG A 43 6.99 -34.06 -17.09
C ARG A 43 6.21 -33.12 -16.20
N ILE A 44 4.88 -33.20 -16.21
CA ILE A 44 4.02 -32.25 -15.48
C ILE A 44 3.16 -32.99 -14.47
N LEU A 45 3.17 -32.53 -13.22
CA LEU A 45 2.26 -33.00 -12.18
C LEU A 45 1.31 -31.88 -11.81
N VAL A 46 0.02 -32.07 -12.04
CA VAL A 46 -1.04 -31.14 -11.68
C VAL A 46 -1.67 -31.57 -10.36
N VAL A 47 -1.60 -30.71 -9.35
CA VAL A 47 -2.19 -30.91 -8.03
C VAL A 47 -3.44 -30.04 -7.93
N VAL A 48 -4.60 -30.62 -7.62
CA VAL A 48 -5.86 -29.87 -7.55
C VAL A 48 -6.49 -29.92 -6.16
N SER A 49 -7.11 -28.82 -5.76
CA SER A 49 -8.04 -28.76 -4.61
C SER A 49 -9.44 -29.26 -4.99
N ALA A 50 -10.31 -29.45 -3.99
CA ALA A 50 -11.74 -29.63 -4.21
C ALA A 50 -12.37 -28.43 -4.94
N LEU A 51 -13.56 -28.61 -5.53
CA LEU A 51 -14.32 -27.48 -6.09
C LEU A 51 -14.62 -26.44 -4.99
N SER A 52 -14.73 -25.17 -5.37
CA SER A 52 -14.90 -24.05 -4.44
C SER A 52 -16.11 -24.26 -3.51
N GLY A 53 -15.89 -24.20 -2.20
CA GLY A 53 -16.92 -24.42 -1.18
C GLY A 53 -17.17 -25.88 -0.80
N VAL A 54 -16.72 -26.88 -1.57
CA VAL A 54 -16.95 -28.30 -1.26
C VAL A 54 -16.30 -28.72 0.06
N THR A 55 -15.05 -28.32 0.31
CA THR A 55 -14.38 -28.63 1.58
C THR A 55 -15.11 -28.05 2.79
N ASN A 56 -15.73 -26.86 2.66
CA ASN A 56 -16.49 -26.26 3.76
C ASN A 56 -17.76 -27.07 4.08
N GLU A 57 -18.46 -27.55 3.04
CA GLU A 57 -19.61 -28.44 3.19
C GLU A 57 -19.22 -29.78 3.84
N LEU A 58 -18.11 -30.37 3.39
CA LEU A 58 -17.57 -31.60 3.99
C LEU A 58 -17.15 -31.37 5.45
N MET A 59 -16.55 -30.23 5.78
CA MET A 59 -16.23 -29.86 7.16
C MET A 59 -17.49 -29.73 8.02
N ALA A 60 -18.57 -29.15 7.50
CA ALA A 60 -19.85 -29.05 8.21
C ALA A 60 -20.45 -30.45 8.48
N ILE A 61 -20.37 -31.37 7.52
CA ILE A 61 -20.77 -32.78 7.69
C ILE A 61 -19.94 -33.43 8.80
N THR A 62 -18.62 -33.27 8.79
CA THR A 62 -17.74 -33.85 9.83
C THR A 62 -17.91 -33.22 11.20
N ALA A 63 -18.53 -32.04 11.29
CA ALA A 63 -18.86 -31.38 12.55
C ALA A 63 -20.20 -31.84 13.15
N GLY A 64 -20.91 -32.77 12.48
CA GLY A 64 -22.17 -33.34 12.96
C GLY A 64 -23.40 -32.46 12.67
N ALA A 65 -23.43 -31.76 11.55
CA ALA A 65 -24.59 -30.95 11.17
C ALA A 65 -25.86 -31.81 10.97
N ASP A 66 -27.00 -31.35 11.49
CA ASP A 66 -28.30 -32.05 11.44
C ASP A 66 -28.79 -32.30 9.99
N ASP A 67 -28.28 -31.52 9.02
CA ASP A 67 -28.61 -31.57 7.60
C ASP A 67 -27.55 -32.33 6.75
N SER A 68 -26.70 -33.16 7.36
CA SER A 68 -25.59 -33.85 6.68
C SER A 68 -26.01 -34.63 5.43
N ALA A 69 -27.13 -35.37 5.48
CA ALA A 69 -27.64 -36.10 4.32
C ALA A 69 -28.05 -35.17 3.16
N GLN A 70 -28.65 -34.02 3.47
CA GLN A 70 -29.03 -33.02 2.48
C GLN A 70 -27.79 -32.37 1.84
N ARG A 71 -26.75 -32.08 2.64
CA ARG A 71 -25.46 -31.55 2.14
C ARG A 71 -24.79 -32.53 1.19
N VAL A 72 -24.74 -33.82 1.53
CA VAL A 72 -24.18 -34.85 0.62
C VAL A 72 -24.98 -34.93 -0.67
N ALA A 73 -26.31 -34.97 -0.61
CA ALA A 73 -27.14 -34.98 -1.82
C ALA A 73 -26.89 -33.74 -2.71
N ALA A 74 -26.74 -32.57 -2.11
CA ALA A 74 -26.39 -31.34 -2.82
C ALA A 74 -24.99 -31.40 -3.45
N LEU A 75 -24.01 -31.96 -2.75
CA LEU A 75 -22.66 -32.19 -3.29
C LEU A 75 -22.68 -33.18 -4.48
N VAL A 76 -23.45 -34.27 -4.37
CA VAL A 76 -23.60 -35.26 -5.45
C VAL A 76 -24.21 -34.61 -6.69
N ALA A 77 -25.32 -33.88 -6.54
CA ALA A 77 -25.98 -33.15 -7.62
C ALA A 77 -25.02 -32.16 -8.29
N ARG A 78 -24.35 -31.34 -7.47
CA ARG A 78 -23.38 -30.34 -7.96
C ARG A 78 -22.26 -30.95 -8.80
N HIS A 79 -21.70 -32.09 -8.38
CA HIS A 79 -20.63 -32.74 -9.16
C HIS A 79 -21.16 -33.42 -10.42
N ARG A 80 -22.37 -33.99 -10.40
CA ARG A 80 -23.01 -34.54 -11.61
C ARG A 80 -23.29 -33.44 -12.63
N ASP A 81 -23.87 -32.32 -12.20
CA ASP A 81 -24.16 -31.17 -13.06
C ASP A 81 -22.89 -30.60 -13.68
N PHE A 82 -21.83 -30.46 -12.89
CA PHE A 82 -20.55 -29.98 -13.40
C PHE A 82 -19.89 -30.98 -14.37
N CYS A 83 -20.02 -32.29 -14.13
CA CYS A 83 -19.57 -33.33 -15.04
C CYS A 83 -20.27 -33.22 -16.41
N LEU A 84 -21.58 -32.99 -16.41
CA LEU A 84 -22.38 -32.75 -17.61
C LEU A 84 -21.96 -31.45 -18.31
N GLU A 85 -21.71 -30.37 -17.56
CA GLU A 85 -21.20 -29.10 -18.11
C GLU A 85 -19.88 -29.31 -18.87
N LEU A 86 -19.01 -30.19 -18.38
CA LEU A 86 -17.74 -30.57 -19.03
C LEU A 86 -17.94 -31.46 -20.27
N GLY A 87 -19.16 -31.95 -20.52
CA GLY A 87 -19.50 -32.84 -21.63
C GLY A 87 -19.09 -34.30 -21.38
N LEU A 88 -19.08 -34.73 -20.13
CA LEU A 88 -18.72 -36.10 -19.71
C LEU A 88 -19.96 -36.84 -19.18
N ASP A 89 -19.90 -38.17 -19.18
CA ASP A 89 -20.92 -39.02 -18.55
C ASP A 89 -20.65 -39.16 -17.03
N PRO A 90 -21.52 -38.63 -16.16
CA PRO A 90 -21.33 -38.70 -14.71
C PRO A 90 -21.31 -40.13 -14.16
N ALA A 91 -22.06 -41.06 -14.76
CA ALA A 91 -22.12 -42.43 -14.29
C ALA A 91 -20.78 -43.14 -14.51
N ALA A 92 -20.20 -42.99 -15.70
CA ALA A 92 -18.92 -43.57 -16.05
C ALA A 92 -17.72 -42.92 -15.32
N VAL A 93 -17.74 -41.60 -15.11
CA VAL A 93 -16.59 -40.87 -14.56
C VAL A 93 -16.62 -40.80 -13.04
N LEU A 94 -17.78 -40.54 -12.44
CA LEU A 94 -17.92 -40.22 -11.02
C LEU A 94 -18.66 -41.28 -10.22
N GLY A 95 -19.33 -42.25 -10.86
CA GLY A 95 -20.24 -43.19 -10.20
C GLY A 95 -19.66 -43.85 -8.95
N GLU A 96 -18.47 -44.44 -9.04
CA GLU A 96 -17.80 -45.10 -7.91
C GLU A 96 -17.47 -44.11 -6.77
N ARG A 97 -17.06 -42.89 -7.10
CA ARG A 97 -16.65 -41.88 -6.10
C ARG A 97 -17.85 -41.26 -5.40
N LEU A 98 -18.94 -41.03 -6.14
CA LEU A 98 -20.19 -40.56 -5.55
C LEU A 98 -20.81 -41.60 -4.63
N ALA A 99 -20.80 -42.88 -5.04
CA ALA A 99 -21.26 -43.98 -4.18
C ALA A 99 -20.42 -44.10 -2.90
N ALA A 100 -19.10 -43.87 -2.99
CA ALA A 100 -18.23 -43.84 -1.81
C ALA A 100 -18.56 -42.69 -0.85
N LEU A 101 -18.84 -41.49 -1.37
CA LEU A 101 -19.27 -40.34 -0.55
C LEU A 101 -20.63 -40.61 0.11
N GLU A 102 -21.59 -41.16 -0.62
CA GLU A 102 -22.92 -41.51 -0.10
C GLU A 102 -22.80 -42.59 0.99
N GLY A 103 -21.98 -43.63 0.77
CA GLY A 103 -21.77 -44.70 1.74
C GLY A 103 -21.10 -44.25 3.06
N LEU A 104 -20.37 -43.12 3.06
CA LEU A 104 -19.79 -42.57 4.29
C LEU A 104 -20.83 -42.00 5.26
N LEU A 105 -22.07 -41.74 4.82
CA LEU A 105 -23.16 -41.35 5.70
C LEU A 105 -23.64 -42.52 6.57
N ASP A 106 -23.63 -43.72 6.02
CA ASP A 106 -24.09 -44.94 6.69
C ASP A 106 -22.97 -45.66 7.45
N ASP A 107 -21.76 -45.09 7.45
CA ASP A 107 -20.61 -45.64 8.18
C ASP A 107 -20.84 -45.55 9.70
N PRO A 108 -20.69 -46.66 10.46
CA PRO A 108 -20.84 -46.64 11.92
C PRO A 108 -19.96 -45.60 12.63
N ARG A 109 -18.80 -45.25 12.05
CA ARG A 109 -17.88 -44.24 12.57
C ARG A 109 -18.44 -42.80 12.50
N ALA A 110 -19.47 -42.56 11.68
CA ALA A 110 -20.12 -41.25 11.59
C ALA A 110 -20.82 -40.86 12.90
N ALA A 111 -21.42 -41.83 13.61
CA ALA A 111 -22.14 -41.58 14.85
C ALA A 111 -21.24 -41.07 15.99
N SER A 112 -19.97 -41.48 16.00
CA SER A 112 -18.97 -41.02 16.98
C SER A 112 -18.08 -39.89 16.46
N LEU A 113 -18.30 -39.42 15.23
CA LEU A 113 -17.46 -38.46 14.53
C LEU A 113 -15.97 -38.83 14.58
N ALA A 114 -15.64 -40.10 14.34
CA ALA A 114 -14.27 -40.58 14.46
C ALA A 114 -13.31 -39.85 13.49
N VAL A 115 -12.11 -39.48 13.95
CA VAL A 115 -11.17 -38.63 13.18
C VAL A 115 -10.68 -39.26 11.88
N ASP A 116 -10.65 -40.58 11.79
CA ASP A 116 -10.32 -41.34 10.58
C ASP A 116 -11.44 -41.28 9.54
N TRP A 117 -12.70 -41.40 9.98
CA TRP A 117 -13.88 -41.17 9.16
C TRP A 117 -13.94 -39.72 8.65
N GLN A 118 -13.69 -38.74 9.53
CA GLN A 118 -13.64 -37.33 9.12
C GLN A 118 -12.60 -37.11 8.02
N ALA A 119 -11.43 -37.74 8.11
CA ALA A 119 -10.38 -37.63 7.10
C ALA A 119 -10.83 -38.22 5.74
N GLU A 120 -11.57 -39.35 5.76
CA GLU A 120 -12.11 -39.98 4.56
C GLU A 120 -13.21 -39.15 3.89
N VAL A 121 -14.10 -38.54 4.68
CA VAL A 121 -15.13 -37.61 4.19
C VAL A 121 -14.48 -36.39 3.54
N LEU A 122 -13.54 -35.75 4.24
CA LEU A 122 -12.86 -34.55 3.74
C LEU A 122 -12.07 -34.83 2.45
N ALA A 123 -11.48 -36.02 2.32
CA ALA A 123 -10.71 -36.40 1.13
C ALA A 123 -11.56 -36.55 -0.15
N GLN A 124 -12.88 -36.74 -0.03
CA GLN A 124 -13.75 -36.90 -1.20
C GLN A 124 -13.75 -35.65 -2.10
N GLY A 125 -13.57 -34.46 -1.53
CA GLY A 125 -13.57 -33.21 -2.30
C GLY A 125 -12.51 -33.21 -3.42
N GLU A 126 -11.25 -33.50 -3.07
CA GLU A 126 -10.14 -33.56 -4.03
C GLU A 126 -10.17 -34.82 -4.89
N LEU A 127 -10.66 -35.94 -4.37
CA LEU A 127 -10.84 -37.17 -5.16
C LEU A 127 -11.83 -36.92 -6.30
N LEU A 128 -12.98 -36.30 -6.04
CA LEU A 128 -13.98 -35.97 -7.06
C LEU A 128 -13.44 -34.97 -8.09
N SER A 129 -12.80 -33.88 -7.64
CA SER A 129 -12.31 -32.84 -8.56
C SER A 129 -11.18 -33.32 -9.46
N SER A 130 -10.24 -34.12 -8.93
CA SER A 130 -9.13 -34.68 -9.70
C SER A 130 -9.59 -35.74 -10.70
N THR A 131 -10.57 -36.59 -10.35
CA THR A 131 -11.17 -37.58 -11.26
C THR A 131 -11.88 -36.89 -12.43
N LEU A 132 -12.67 -35.85 -12.16
CA LEU A 132 -13.28 -35.02 -13.21
C LEU A 132 -12.24 -34.39 -14.12
N GLY A 133 -11.21 -33.79 -13.53
CA GLY A 133 -10.13 -33.13 -14.25
C GLY A 133 -9.39 -34.09 -15.19
N ALA A 134 -9.06 -35.29 -14.71
CA ALA A 134 -8.41 -36.32 -15.51
C ALA A 134 -9.25 -36.69 -16.73
N ALA A 135 -10.53 -37.02 -16.52
CA ALA A 135 -11.45 -37.42 -17.59
C ALA A 135 -11.65 -36.31 -18.64
N TYR A 136 -11.80 -35.06 -18.20
CA TYR A 136 -11.99 -33.93 -19.12
C TYR A 136 -10.73 -33.59 -19.94
N LEU A 137 -9.55 -33.66 -19.31
CA LEU A 137 -8.28 -33.35 -19.97
C LEU A 137 -7.83 -34.47 -20.91
N SER A 138 -8.12 -35.73 -20.58
CA SER A 138 -7.77 -36.88 -21.44
C SER A 138 -8.77 -37.12 -22.56
N GLY A 139 -10.08 -37.04 -22.28
CA GLY A 139 -11.13 -37.36 -23.25
C GLY A 139 -11.33 -36.25 -24.30
N PRO A 140 -12.21 -35.25 -24.06
CA PRO A 140 -12.56 -34.22 -25.04
C PRO A 140 -11.38 -33.41 -25.60
N ARG A 141 -10.26 -33.34 -24.86
CA ARG A 141 -9.07 -32.56 -25.22
C ARG A 141 -7.95 -33.40 -25.83
N GLY A 142 -7.99 -34.73 -25.70
CA GLY A 142 -6.97 -35.64 -26.22
C GLY A 142 -5.57 -35.42 -25.66
N LEU A 143 -5.42 -34.88 -24.44
CA LEU A 143 -4.12 -34.69 -23.81
C LEU A 143 -3.72 -35.97 -23.06
N ASP A 144 -2.42 -36.31 -23.08
CA ASP A 144 -1.87 -37.45 -22.32
C ASP A 144 -1.82 -37.14 -20.81
N PHE A 145 -2.98 -37.18 -20.17
CA PHE A 145 -3.16 -37.00 -18.73
C PHE A 145 -3.54 -38.33 -18.05
N GLY A 146 -2.69 -38.79 -17.13
CA GLY A 146 -3.00 -39.88 -16.20
C GLY A 146 -3.54 -39.36 -14.86
N TRP A 147 -4.44 -40.12 -14.24
CA TRP A 147 -4.89 -39.86 -12.86
C TRP A 147 -4.05 -40.65 -11.87
N MET A 148 -3.66 -40.01 -10.76
CA MET A 148 -2.86 -40.63 -9.70
C MET A 148 -3.43 -40.30 -8.32
N ASP A 149 -3.52 -41.30 -7.45
CA ASP A 149 -3.93 -41.12 -6.05
C ASP A 149 -2.76 -40.63 -5.19
N ALA A 150 -2.87 -39.44 -4.60
CA ALA A 150 -1.83 -38.82 -3.80
C ALA A 150 -1.46 -39.65 -2.57
N ARG A 151 -2.40 -40.44 -2.03
CA ARG A 151 -2.19 -41.27 -0.83
C ARG A 151 -1.21 -42.41 -1.09
N GLN A 152 -0.97 -42.79 -2.35
CA GLN A 152 0.04 -43.77 -2.71
C GLN A 152 1.47 -43.24 -2.63
N TRP A 153 1.64 -41.90 -2.56
CA TRP A 153 2.94 -41.24 -2.70
C TRP A 153 3.26 -40.25 -1.58
N LEU A 154 2.25 -39.68 -0.92
CA LEU A 154 2.41 -38.83 0.25
C LEU A 154 2.05 -39.62 1.50
N ILE A 155 3.00 -39.76 2.41
CA ILE A 155 2.85 -40.46 3.68
C ILE A 155 2.94 -39.44 4.82
N ALA A 156 1.97 -39.44 5.73
CA ALA A 156 1.99 -38.60 6.90
C ALA A 156 3.21 -38.94 7.79
N ALA A 157 3.89 -37.92 8.26
CA ALA A 157 4.99 -38.05 9.19
C ALA A 157 4.47 -38.53 10.56
N PRO A 158 5.27 -39.29 11.33
CA PRO A 158 4.89 -39.73 12.66
C PRO A 158 4.51 -38.54 13.55
N ALA A 159 3.42 -38.69 14.31
CA ALA A 159 2.99 -37.67 15.27
C ALA A 159 3.99 -37.56 16.44
N GLY A 160 4.23 -36.33 16.91
CA GLY A 160 4.97 -36.12 18.15
C GLY A 160 4.14 -36.53 19.37
N GLU A 161 4.80 -36.88 20.49
CA GLU A 161 4.18 -37.41 21.72
C GLU A 161 3.03 -36.55 22.28
N ASN A 162 3.02 -35.24 21.99
CA ASN A 162 2.07 -34.27 22.55
C ASN A 162 1.04 -33.72 21.53
N GLN A 163 0.86 -34.34 20.36
CA GLN A 163 -0.17 -33.89 19.39
C GLN A 163 -1.57 -34.42 19.75
N SER A 164 -2.59 -33.58 19.61
CA SER A 164 -4.01 -33.96 19.76
C SER A 164 -4.43 -34.99 18.71
N GLU A 165 -5.44 -35.81 19.01
CA GLU A 165 -5.98 -36.79 18.05
C GLU A 165 -6.43 -36.14 16.74
N TRP A 166 -6.98 -34.93 16.82
CA TRP A 166 -7.32 -34.13 15.65
C TRP A 166 -6.09 -33.84 14.77
N SER A 167 -5.00 -33.32 15.34
CA SER A 167 -3.79 -32.98 14.57
C SER A 167 -3.09 -34.21 13.97
N ARG A 168 -3.22 -35.38 14.61
CA ARG A 168 -2.64 -36.65 14.13
C ARG A 168 -3.24 -37.13 12.82
N ARG A 169 -4.47 -36.71 12.47
CA ARG A 169 -5.18 -37.20 11.28
C ARG A 169 -5.70 -36.11 10.35
N LEU A 170 -6.09 -34.97 10.91
CA LEU A 170 -6.80 -33.90 10.21
C LEU A 170 -5.93 -32.65 9.95
N SER A 171 -4.67 -32.65 10.40
CA SER A 171 -3.70 -31.60 10.09
C SER A 171 -2.26 -32.13 10.09
N VAL A 172 -2.03 -33.19 9.33
CA VAL A 172 -0.73 -33.88 9.31
C VAL A 172 0.32 -33.14 8.49
N ASN A 173 1.59 -33.29 8.85
CA ASN A 173 2.71 -33.05 7.95
C ASN A 173 3.07 -34.35 7.21
N CYS A 174 3.62 -34.29 6.01
CA CYS A 174 4.10 -35.48 5.30
C CYS A 174 5.62 -35.59 5.36
N GLN A 175 6.16 -36.76 5.03
CA GLN A 175 7.59 -36.92 4.75
C GLN A 175 7.90 -36.35 3.36
N TRP A 176 8.88 -35.47 3.25
CA TRP A 176 9.30 -34.86 1.97
C TRP A 176 10.74 -35.21 1.56
N GLN A 177 11.42 -36.03 2.36
CA GLN A 177 12.70 -36.64 2.03
C GLN A 177 12.43 -38.07 1.58
N GLY A 178 12.44 -38.30 0.26
CA GLY A 178 12.19 -39.62 -0.31
C GLY A 178 13.42 -40.54 -0.21
N ASP A 179 13.18 -41.85 -0.24
CA ASP A 179 14.25 -42.82 -0.43
C ASP A 179 14.91 -42.69 -1.83
N ALA A 180 16.10 -43.27 -2.00
CA ALA A 180 16.87 -43.18 -3.24
C ALA A 180 16.13 -43.73 -4.48
N GLY A 181 15.13 -44.60 -4.30
CA GLY A 181 14.33 -45.19 -5.37
C GLY A 181 12.99 -44.47 -5.66
N PHE A 182 12.59 -43.49 -4.85
CA PHE A 182 11.29 -42.82 -4.97
C PHE A 182 11.07 -42.25 -6.37
N LYS A 183 12.03 -41.49 -6.88
CA LYS A 183 11.92 -40.85 -8.20
C LYS A 183 11.79 -41.88 -9.32
N GLY A 184 12.56 -42.98 -9.29
CA GLY A 184 12.48 -44.03 -10.30
C GLY A 184 11.12 -44.72 -10.31
N ARG A 185 10.52 -44.98 -9.14
CA ARG A 185 9.16 -45.52 -9.03
C ARG A 185 8.12 -44.53 -9.57
N PHE A 186 8.26 -43.24 -9.23
CA PHE A 186 7.35 -42.20 -9.72
C PHE A 186 7.48 -41.96 -11.23
N ASP A 187 8.69 -42.06 -11.76
CA ASP A 187 8.95 -41.90 -13.20
C ASP A 187 8.43 -43.10 -14.03
N ALA A 188 8.11 -44.24 -13.41
CA ALA A 188 7.53 -45.39 -14.12
C ALA A 188 6.06 -45.18 -14.54
N GLN A 189 5.44 -44.07 -14.14
CA GLN A 189 4.07 -43.72 -14.56
C GLN A 189 3.98 -43.58 -16.10
N PRO A 190 2.92 -44.12 -16.74
CA PRO A 190 2.85 -44.23 -18.20
C PRO A 190 2.67 -42.88 -18.90
N SER A 191 1.95 -41.95 -18.27
CA SER A 191 1.66 -40.63 -18.84
C SER A 191 2.72 -39.60 -18.51
N ARG A 192 2.98 -38.71 -19.47
CA ARG A 192 3.92 -37.59 -19.29
C ARG A 192 3.33 -36.47 -18.43
N MET A 193 2.02 -36.30 -18.47
CA MET A 193 1.29 -35.38 -17.59
C MET A 193 0.40 -36.18 -16.63
N LEU A 194 0.43 -35.83 -15.35
CA LEU A 194 -0.36 -36.47 -14.30
C LEU A 194 -1.24 -35.44 -13.62
N ILE A 195 -2.41 -35.87 -13.15
CA ILE A 195 -3.25 -35.11 -12.24
C ILE A 195 -3.46 -35.89 -10.94
N THR A 196 -3.36 -35.20 -9.81
CA THR A 196 -3.48 -35.78 -8.48
C THR A 196 -4.14 -34.81 -7.50
N GLN A 197 -4.47 -35.32 -6.32
CA GLN A 197 -5.12 -34.58 -5.26
C GLN A 197 -4.10 -33.75 -4.47
N GLY A 198 -4.48 -32.56 -4.07
CA GLY A 198 -3.86 -31.87 -2.93
C GLY A 198 -4.50 -32.34 -1.61
N PHE A 199 -4.06 -31.75 -0.49
CA PHE A 199 -4.71 -31.85 0.82
C PHE A 199 -4.76 -33.24 1.48
N ILE A 200 -4.63 -34.34 0.75
CA ILE A 200 -4.73 -35.71 1.26
C ILE A 200 -3.39 -36.45 1.23
N ALA A 201 -3.22 -37.40 2.14
CA ALA A 201 -2.08 -38.31 2.25
C ALA A 201 -2.50 -39.65 2.87
N ALA A 202 -1.64 -40.66 2.80
CA ALA A 202 -1.81 -41.89 3.57
C ALA A 202 -1.32 -41.73 5.00
N HIS A 203 -2.04 -42.30 5.95
CA HIS A 203 -1.55 -42.42 7.33
C HIS A 203 -0.68 -43.68 7.49
N PRO A 204 0.42 -43.65 8.25
CA PRO A 204 1.29 -44.81 8.48
C PRO A 204 0.57 -46.04 9.05
N GLU A 205 -0.44 -45.83 9.89
CA GLU A 205 -1.26 -46.91 10.47
C GLU A 205 -2.38 -47.40 9.53
N GLY A 206 -2.40 -46.94 8.28
CA GLY A 206 -3.42 -47.26 7.29
C GLY A 206 -4.54 -46.21 7.23
N GLY A 207 -5.20 -46.13 6.07
CA GLY A 207 -6.30 -45.18 5.80
C GLY A 207 -5.82 -43.78 5.39
N THR A 208 -6.78 -42.84 5.33
CA THR A 208 -6.55 -41.47 4.85
C THR A 208 -6.16 -40.54 5.99
N ALA A 209 -5.25 -39.60 5.71
CA ALA A 209 -4.97 -38.43 6.52
C ALA A 209 -5.10 -37.17 5.67
N VAL A 210 -5.42 -36.03 6.29
CA VAL A 210 -5.50 -34.74 5.60
C VAL A 210 -4.54 -33.72 6.21
N LEU A 211 -4.02 -32.85 5.36
CA LEU A 211 -2.97 -31.90 5.71
C LEU A 211 -3.51 -30.66 6.43
N GLY A 212 -4.83 -30.48 6.52
CA GLY A 212 -5.44 -29.29 7.13
C GLY A 212 -5.42 -28.07 6.20
N ARG A 213 -5.54 -26.86 6.78
CA ARG A 213 -5.60 -25.61 6.00
C ARG A 213 -4.36 -25.43 5.13
N GLY A 214 -4.58 -24.97 3.89
CA GLY A 214 -3.53 -24.84 2.88
C GLY A 214 -2.90 -26.17 2.43
N GLY A 215 -3.57 -27.29 2.70
CA GLY A 215 -3.04 -28.61 2.42
C GLY A 215 -2.69 -28.83 0.94
N SER A 216 -3.44 -28.26 0.00
CA SER A 216 -3.12 -28.43 -1.43
C SER A 216 -1.83 -27.73 -1.87
N ASP A 217 -1.54 -26.51 -1.35
CA ASP A 217 -0.25 -25.84 -1.61
C ASP A 217 0.89 -26.66 -1.02
N THR A 218 0.66 -27.18 0.19
CA THR A 218 1.63 -28.00 0.92
C THR A 218 1.89 -29.34 0.22
N SER A 219 0.86 -30.00 -0.32
CA SER A 219 1.01 -31.22 -1.14
C SER A 219 1.85 -30.97 -2.39
N ALA A 220 1.63 -29.85 -3.08
CA ALA A 220 2.42 -29.49 -4.25
C ALA A 220 3.89 -29.25 -3.91
N ALA A 221 4.17 -28.60 -2.78
CA ALA A 221 5.52 -28.44 -2.26
C ALA A 221 6.17 -29.77 -1.87
N TYR A 222 5.43 -30.69 -1.23
CA TYR A 222 5.93 -32.03 -0.91
C TYR A 222 6.30 -32.83 -2.16
N PHE A 223 5.42 -32.87 -3.18
CA PHE A 223 5.76 -33.48 -4.45
C PHE A 223 6.96 -32.80 -5.12
N GLY A 224 7.02 -31.47 -5.09
CA GLY A 224 8.16 -30.70 -5.61
C GLY A 224 9.47 -31.13 -4.97
N ALA A 225 9.50 -31.25 -3.65
CA ALA A 225 10.66 -31.69 -2.89
C ALA A 225 11.04 -33.16 -3.17
N LEU A 226 10.07 -34.08 -3.09
CA LEU A 226 10.28 -35.51 -3.31
C LEU A 226 10.82 -35.82 -4.72
N LEU A 227 10.32 -35.10 -5.73
CA LEU A 227 10.72 -35.27 -7.13
C LEU A 227 11.97 -34.47 -7.51
N LYS A 228 12.47 -33.61 -6.60
CA LYS A 228 13.48 -32.58 -6.91
C LYS A 228 13.11 -31.81 -8.18
N ALA A 229 11.84 -31.40 -8.22
CA ALA A 229 11.22 -30.75 -9.37
C ALA A 229 12.02 -29.50 -9.78
N SER A 230 11.91 -29.14 -11.05
CA SER A 230 12.53 -27.92 -11.57
C SER A 230 11.95 -26.65 -10.93
N ARG A 231 10.65 -26.68 -10.62
CA ARG A 231 9.91 -25.67 -9.85
C ARG A 231 8.52 -26.17 -9.47
N VAL A 232 7.91 -25.48 -8.51
CA VAL A 232 6.50 -25.61 -8.12
C VAL A 232 5.79 -24.29 -8.43
N GLU A 233 4.71 -24.35 -9.22
CA GLU A 233 3.87 -23.19 -9.55
C GLU A 233 2.53 -23.29 -8.81
N ILE A 234 2.20 -22.29 -8.01
CA ILE A 234 0.94 -22.13 -7.29
C ILE A 234 0.07 -21.15 -8.08
N TRP A 235 -0.95 -21.68 -8.75
CA TRP A 235 -1.88 -20.91 -9.56
C TRP A 235 -3.12 -20.53 -8.74
N THR A 236 -3.31 -19.22 -8.60
CA THR A 236 -4.37 -18.61 -7.80
C THR A 236 -5.12 -17.54 -8.61
N ASP A 237 -5.95 -16.73 -7.95
CA ASP A 237 -6.72 -15.61 -8.51
C ASP A 237 -6.08 -14.23 -8.27
N VAL A 238 -4.89 -14.22 -7.67
CA VAL A 238 -4.05 -13.06 -7.43
C VAL A 238 -2.71 -13.29 -8.14
N PRO A 239 -2.13 -12.27 -8.81
CA PRO A 239 -0.90 -12.44 -9.58
C PRO A 239 0.34 -12.72 -8.75
N GLY A 240 0.32 -12.53 -7.44
CA GLY A 240 1.46 -12.81 -6.58
C GLY A 240 1.29 -12.25 -5.18
N MET A 241 2.40 -12.16 -4.45
CA MET A 241 2.50 -11.46 -3.18
C MET A 241 2.73 -9.97 -3.44
N PHE A 242 2.21 -9.12 -2.58
CA PHE A 242 2.30 -7.66 -2.71
C PHE A 242 2.96 -7.04 -1.49
N SER A 243 3.48 -5.83 -1.65
CA SER A 243 4.08 -5.06 -0.56
C SER A 243 3.08 -4.64 0.54
N ALA A 244 1.79 -4.73 0.27
CA ALA A 244 0.71 -4.56 1.24
C ALA A 244 -0.53 -5.30 0.71
N ASN A 245 -1.56 -5.49 1.54
CA ASN A 245 -2.83 -6.07 1.06
C ASN A 245 -3.44 -5.13 0.00
N PRO A 246 -3.61 -5.57 -1.26
CA PRO A 246 -4.06 -4.67 -2.33
C PRO A 246 -5.49 -4.15 -2.19
N LYS A 247 -6.30 -4.80 -1.33
CA LYS A 247 -7.65 -4.31 -0.99
C LYS A 247 -7.61 -3.07 -0.10
N ASP A 248 -6.62 -2.99 0.77
CA ASP A 248 -6.45 -1.89 1.72
C ASP A 248 -5.55 -0.80 1.11
N VAL A 249 -4.53 -1.20 0.34
CA VAL A 249 -3.52 -0.32 -0.26
C VAL A 249 -3.47 -0.53 -1.78
N PRO A 250 -4.20 0.25 -2.59
CA PRO A 250 -4.23 0.08 -4.05
C PRO A 250 -2.86 0.28 -4.72
N ASP A 251 -1.97 1.06 -4.09
CA ASP A 251 -0.60 1.31 -4.57
C ASP A 251 0.42 0.24 -4.14
N ALA A 252 -0.04 -0.85 -3.52
CA ALA A 252 0.79 -2.00 -3.21
C ALA A 252 1.47 -2.52 -4.48
N ARG A 253 2.79 -2.74 -4.39
CA ARG A 253 3.63 -3.21 -5.49
C ARG A 253 3.68 -4.74 -5.51
N LEU A 254 3.57 -5.35 -6.69
CA LEU A 254 3.79 -6.79 -6.85
C LEU A 254 5.23 -7.14 -6.47
N LEU A 255 5.43 -8.13 -5.60
CA LEU A 255 6.75 -8.64 -5.25
C LEU A 255 7.17 -9.66 -6.30
N THR A 256 8.01 -9.28 -7.25
CA THR A 256 8.39 -10.14 -8.39
C THR A 256 9.34 -11.26 -7.97
N ARG A 257 10.17 -11.02 -6.96
CA ARG A 257 11.14 -11.99 -6.45
C ARG A 257 11.38 -11.85 -4.95
N LEU A 258 11.43 -12.98 -4.25
CA LEU A 258 11.68 -13.07 -2.80
C LEU A 258 12.61 -14.23 -2.45
N ASP A 259 13.34 -14.11 -1.34
CA ASP A 259 13.96 -15.27 -0.70
C ASP A 259 12.93 -16.10 0.09
N TYR A 260 13.24 -17.38 0.35
CA TYR A 260 12.34 -18.27 1.10
C TYR A 260 12.02 -17.77 2.51
N TYR A 261 12.99 -17.18 3.22
CA TYR A 261 12.73 -16.70 4.59
C TYR A 261 11.87 -15.45 4.59
N GLU A 262 12.09 -14.54 3.64
CA GLU A 262 11.23 -13.35 3.46
C GLU A 262 9.80 -13.76 3.11
N ALA A 263 9.63 -14.67 2.14
CA ALA A 263 8.31 -15.17 1.77
C ALA A 263 7.61 -15.90 2.94
N GLN A 264 8.37 -16.62 3.77
CA GLN A 264 7.85 -17.28 4.98
C GLN A 264 7.24 -16.28 5.95
N GLU A 265 7.96 -15.20 6.26
CA GLU A 265 7.51 -14.15 7.18
C GLU A 265 6.31 -13.37 6.62
N ILE A 266 6.28 -13.09 5.31
CA ILE A 266 5.13 -12.42 4.69
C ILE A 266 3.88 -13.34 4.73
N ALA A 267 4.05 -14.63 4.46
CA ALA A 267 2.95 -15.59 4.48
C ALA A 267 2.37 -15.82 5.89
N THR A 268 3.20 -15.82 6.94
CA THR A 268 2.75 -16.00 8.33
C THR A 268 2.06 -14.76 8.89
N THR A 269 2.51 -13.57 8.50
CA THR A 269 2.05 -12.30 9.10
C THR A 269 0.78 -11.73 8.47
N GLY A 270 0.19 -12.39 7.46
CA GLY A 270 -1.14 -12.02 6.94
C GLY A 270 -1.36 -12.14 5.44
N ALA A 271 -0.33 -12.45 4.63
CA ALA A 271 -0.51 -12.64 3.19
C ALA A 271 -1.11 -14.03 2.88
N LYS A 272 -2.44 -14.09 2.74
CA LYS A 272 -3.21 -15.33 2.48
C LYS A 272 -3.06 -15.92 1.06
N VAL A 273 -1.97 -15.62 0.35
CA VAL A 273 -1.76 -16.04 -1.05
C VAL A 273 -1.06 -17.40 -1.16
N LEU A 274 -0.18 -17.71 -0.21
CA LEU A 274 0.56 -18.97 -0.15
C LEU A 274 0.54 -19.48 1.28
N HIS A 275 0.21 -20.76 1.48
CA HIS A 275 0.27 -21.31 2.82
C HIS A 275 1.73 -21.44 3.32
N PRO A 276 2.08 -20.95 4.53
CA PRO A 276 3.46 -20.95 5.02
C PRO A 276 4.12 -22.34 5.05
N ARG A 277 3.34 -23.40 5.27
CA ARG A 277 3.84 -24.79 5.29
C ARG A 277 4.37 -25.29 3.94
N ALA A 278 4.00 -24.65 2.83
CA ALA A 278 4.48 -25.02 1.50
C ALA A 278 5.94 -24.55 1.24
N ILE A 279 6.44 -23.57 1.98
CA ILE A 279 7.74 -22.95 1.70
C ILE A 279 8.90 -23.84 2.16
N LYS A 280 8.82 -24.39 3.37
CA LYS A 280 9.90 -25.20 3.97
C LYS A 280 10.32 -26.41 3.12
N PRO A 281 9.41 -27.27 2.61
CA PRO A 281 9.81 -28.42 1.80
C PRO A 281 10.58 -28.03 0.54
N CYS A 282 10.11 -26.99 -0.14
CA CYS A 282 10.76 -26.43 -1.33
C CYS A 282 12.13 -25.81 -1.00
N ARG A 283 12.23 -25.03 0.08
CA ARG A 283 13.49 -24.45 0.55
C ARG A 283 14.52 -25.54 0.86
N ASP A 284 14.15 -26.53 1.66
CA ASP A 284 15.05 -27.60 2.10
C ASP A 284 15.55 -28.45 0.91
N ALA A 285 14.73 -28.59 -0.15
CA ALA A 285 15.09 -29.29 -1.38
C ALA A 285 15.73 -28.39 -2.46
N GLY A 286 15.81 -27.07 -2.26
CA GLY A 286 16.30 -26.11 -3.23
C GLY A 286 15.40 -25.97 -4.48
N VAL A 287 14.09 -26.21 -4.36
CA VAL A 287 13.11 -26.17 -5.46
C VAL A 287 12.40 -24.82 -5.49
N PRO A 288 12.57 -23.99 -6.54
CA PRO A 288 11.90 -22.69 -6.65
C PRO A 288 10.37 -22.80 -6.62
N LEU A 289 9.73 -21.82 -5.97
CA LEU A 289 8.28 -21.63 -5.95
C LEU A 289 7.91 -20.43 -6.83
N ALA A 290 6.76 -20.49 -7.50
CA ALA A 290 6.18 -19.36 -8.21
C ALA A 290 4.69 -19.23 -7.86
N ILE A 291 4.22 -18.01 -7.64
CA ILE A 291 2.80 -17.70 -7.44
C ILE A 291 2.33 -16.94 -8.67
N LEU A 292 1.28 -17.44 -9.31
CA LEU A 292 0.81 -16.99 -10.62
C LEU A 292 -0.72 -16.84 -10.66
N ASP A 293 -1.22 -15.98 -11.54
CA ASP A 293 -2.65 -15.78 -11.78
C ASP A 293 -3.18 -16.68 -12.91
N THR A 294 -4.21 -17.45 -12.59
CA THR A 294 -4.88 -18.37 -13.54
C THR A 294 -5.56 -17.62 -14.70
N GLU A 295 -6.12 -16.43 -14.46
CA GLU A 295 -6.79 -15.60 -15.47
C GLU A 295 -5.80 -14.71 -16.24
N ARG A 296 -4.63 -14.41 -15.65
CA ARG A 296 -3.58 -13.58 -16.27
C ARG A 296 -2.23 -14.31 -16.35
N PRO A 297 -2.15 -15.43 -17.10
CA PRO A 297 -0.96 -16.29 -17.13
C PRO A 297 0.28 -15.69 -17.80
N HIS A 298 0.17 -14.48 -18.36
CA HIS A 298 1.28 -13.74 -18.98
C HIS A 298 2.03 -12.87 -17.96
N MET A 299 1.42 -12.59 -16.79
CA MET A 299 2.10 -11.85 -15.73
C MET A 299 3.25 -12.67 -15.13
N PRO A 300 4.36 -12.03 -14.74
CA PRO A 300 5.52 -12.73 -14.17
C PRO A 300 5.22 -13.36 -12.81
N GLY A 301 4.30 -12.74 -12.05
CA GLY A 301 3.93 -13.11 -10.70
C GLY A 301 5.07 -12.99 -9.68
N THR A 302 5.03 -13.79 -8.62
CA THR A 302 6.04 -13.79 -7.55
C THR A 302 6.87 -15.07 -7.61
N ARG A 303 8.19 -14.94 -7.75
CA ARG A 303 9.12 -16.07 -7.69
C ARG A 303 9.85 -16.11 -6.35
N ILE A 304 9.91 -17.27 -5.71
CA ILE A 304 10.58 -17.50 -4.42
C ILE A 304 11.72 -18.49 -4.63
N ASP A 305 12.96 -18.05 -4.43
CA ASP A 305 14.15 -18.91 -4.53
C ASP A 305 15.34 -18.40 -3.69
N GLY A 306 16.33 -19.29 -3.48
CA GLY A 306 17.55 -18.95 -2.74
C GLY A 306 18.60 -18.19 -3.54
N LEU A 307 18.29 -17.77 -4.78
CA LEU A 307 19.17 -16.97 -5.64
C LEU A 307 18.73 -15.50 -5.69
N ALA A 308 17.71 -15.11 -4.91
CA ALA A 308 17.25 -13.74 -4.83
C ALA A 308 18.36 -12.83 -4.29
N ALA A 309 18.57 -11.68 -4.94
CA ALA A 309 19.50 -10.68 -4.44
C ALA A 309 19.02 -10.19 -3.07
N ALA A 310 19.92 -10.14 -2.09
CA ALA A 310 19.63 -9.66 -0.74
C ALA A 310 19.49 -8.14 -0.75
N VAL A 311 18.40 -7.61 -1.30
CA VAL A 311 18.12 -6.17 -1.32
C VAL A 311 17.67 -5.76 0.09
N PRO A 312 18.46 -4.97 0.85
CA PRO A 312 18.05 -4.48 2.16
C PRO A 312 16.82 -3.58 2.04
N GLY A 313 15.97 -3.55 3.06
CA GLY A 313 14.71 -2.80 3.00
C GLY A 313 13.51 -3.61 3.48
N VAL A 314 12.47 -2.90 3.87
CA VAL A 314 11.11 -3.44 4.01
C VAL A 314 10.64 -3.90 2.62
N LYS A 315 10.02 -5.08 2.55
CA LYS A 315 9.41 -5.66 1.35
C LYS A 315 7.91 -5.61 1.42
N ALA A 316 7.35 -5.91 2.59
CA ALA A 316 5.92 -5.90 2.80
C ALA A 316 5.55 -5.33 4.17
N ILE A 317 4.34 -4.78 4.23
CA ILE A 317 3.63 -4.43 5.45
C ILE A 317 2.29 -5.17 5.48
N SER A 318 1.94 -5.74 6.62
CA SER A 318 0.70 -6.49 6.82
C SER A 318 0.00 -6.09 8.10
N ARG A 319 -1.31 -6.32 8.16
CA ARG A 319 -2.15 -6.09 9.34
C ARG A 319 -2.93 -7.37 9.67
N ARG A 320 -2.97 -7.73 10.96
CA ARG A 320 -3.84 -8.78 11.51
C ARG A 320 -4.68 -8.22 12.65
N ASN A 321 -5.99 -8.41 12.57
CA ASN A 321 -6.97 -7.95 13.56
C ASN A 321 -7.36 -9.08 14.53
N GLY A 322 -8.03 -8.72 15.62
CA GLY A 322 -8.52 -9.67 16.63
C GLY A 322 -7.44 -10.26 17.52
N ILE A 323 -6.24 -9.66 17.54
CA ILE A 323 -5.15 -10.12 18.39
C ILE A 323 -5.51 -9.89 19.85
N VAL A 324 -5.27 -10.91 20.69
CA VAL A 324 -5.46 -10.82 22.13
C VAL A 324 -4.09 -10.69 22.79
N LEU A 325 -3.87 -9.64 23.59
CA LEU A 325 -2.66 -9.53 24.41
C LEU A 325 -2.93 -9.95 25.84
N VAL A 326 -2.02 -10.76 26.38
CA VAL A 326 -1.98 -11.13 27.80
C VAL A 326 -0.67 -10.60 28.37
N SER A 327 -0.77 -9.52 29.16
CA SER A 327 0.36 -8.93 29.89
C SER A 327 0.40 -9.49 31.30
N MET A 328 1.59 -9.95 31.70
CA MET A 328 1.88 -10.62 32.95
C MET A 328 2.98 -9.84 33.67
N GLU A 329 2.61 -9.21 34.79
CA GLU A 329 3.49 -8.35 35.59
C GLU A 329 3.83 -9.03 36.92
N GLY A 330 5.12 -9.07 37.28
CA GLY A 330 5.56 -9.67 38.54
C GLY A 330 7.02 -9.41 38.88
N ILE A 331 7.29 -9.03 40.13
CA ILE A 331 8.64 -8.80 40.66
C ILE A 331 9.46 -10.11 40.70
N GLY A 332 8.78 -11.26 40.86
CA GLY A 332 9.41 -12.58 40.90
C GLY A 332 10.16 -12.96 39.61
N MET A 333 9.82 -12.35 38.47
CA MET A 333 10.52 -12.57 37.20
C MET A 333 12.03 -12.31 37.27
N TRP A 334 12.46 -11.36 38.10
CA TRP A 334 13.82 -10.86 38.05
C TRP A 334 14.87 -11.75 38.75
N GLN A 335 14.47 -12.81 39.46
CA GLN A 335 15.40 -13.75 40.13
C GLN A 335 14.89 -15.19 40.27
N GLN A 336 13.64 -15.48 39.86
CA GLN A 336 13.03 -16.80 40.02
C GLN A 336 13.28 -17.67 38.79
N VAL A 337 14.06 -18.74 38.98
CA VAL A 337 14.30 -19.75 37.93
C VAL A 337 12.97 -20.41 37.56
N GLY A 338 12.66 -20.46 36.26
CA GLY A 338 11.52 -21.23 35.76
C GLY A 338 10.23 -20.45 35.52
N PHE A 339 10.12 -19.16 35.90
CA PHE A 339 8.87 -18.39 35.75
C PHE A 339 8.28 -18.45 34.34
N LEU A 340 9.09 -18.20 33.30
CA LEU A 340 8.62 -18.31 31.91
C LEU A 340 8.21 -19.73 31.54
N ALA A 341 8.90 -20.74 32.05
CA ALA A 341 8.55 -22.13 31.80
C ALA A 341 7.19 -22.49 32.43
N ASP A 342 6.92 -22.02 33.64
CA ASP A 342 5.65 -22.20 34.34
C ASP A 342 4.51 -21.49 33.60
N VAL A 343 4.73 -20.25 33.15
CA VAL A 343 3.79 -19.49 32.32
C VAL A 343 3.47 -20.26 31.04
N PHE A 344 4.47 -20.65 30.24
CA PHE A 344 4.24 -21.39 29.00
C PHE A 344 3.65 -22.79 29.23
N ALA A 345 3.90 -23.41 30.38
CA ALA A 345 3.23 -24.65 30.76
C ALA A 345 1.72 -24.46 30.97
N LEU A 346 1.29 -23.31 31.50
CA LEU A 346 -0.13 -22.96 31.62
C LEU A 346 -0.77 -22.71 30.24
N PHE A 347 -0.10 -21.98 29.34
CA PHE A 347 -0.58 -21.86 27.95
C PHE A 347 -0.73 -23.23 27.28
N LYS A 348 0.27 -24.11 27.46
CA LYS A 348 0.22 -25.50 26.97
C LYS A 348 -0.93 -26.30 27.58
N LYS A 349 -1.17 -26.19 28.89
CA LYS A 349 -2.27 -26.87 29.61
C LYS A 349 -3.63 -26.51 29.03
N HIS A 350 -3.81 -25.25 28.64
CA HIS A 350 -5.04 -24.73 28.04
C HIS A 350 -5.10 -24.88 26.51
N GLY A 351 -4.08 -25.50 25.89
CA GLY A 351 -4.05 -25.72 24.44
C GLY A 351 -3.88 -24.44 23.61
N LEU A 352 -3.29 -23.39 24.18
CA LEU A 352 -3.12 -22.09 23.51
C LEU A 352 -1.69 -21.95 22.94
N SER A 353 -1.61 -21.64 21.65
CA SER A 353 -0.39 -21.29 20.93
C SER A 353 -0.11 -19.79 21.05
N VAL A 354 1.13 -19.45 21.40
CA VAL A 354 1.60 -18.06 21.52
C VAL A 354 2.25 -17.62 20.21
N ASP A 355 1.87 -16.45 19.71
CA ASP A 355 2.38 -15.88 18.44
C ASP A 355 3.61 -14.97 18.68
N LEU A 356 3.38 -13.81 19.27
CA LEU A 356 4.41 -12.81 19.61
C LEU A 356 4.68 -12.76 21.11
N ILE A 357 5.93 -12.43 21.48
CA ILE A 357 6.38 -12.25 22.86
C ILE A 357 7.16 -10.93 22.95
N GLY A 358 6.75 -10.05 23.87
CA GLY A 358 7.50 -8.88 24.29
C GLY A 358 7.85 -8.99 25.77
N SER A 359 9.12 -8.83 26.14
CA SER A 359 9.59 -8.97 27.51
C SER A 359 10.36 -7.74 27.99
N ALA A 360 10.16 -7.41 29.26
CA ALA A 360 10.97 -6.50 30.07
C ALA A 360 11.38 -7.22 31.37
N GLU A 361 12.12 -6.56 32.25
CA GLU A 361 12.66 -7.15 33.49
C GLU A 361 11.55 -7.65 34.44
N THR A 362 10.36 -7.04 34.40
CA THR A 362 9.25 -7.31 35.34
C THR A 362 7.91 -7.56 34.65
N ASN A 363 7.88 -7.56 33.32
CA ASN A 363 6.65 -7.74 32.53
C ASN A 363 6.93 -8.59 31.30
N VAL A 364 6.09 -9.59 31.06
CA VAL A 364 6.02 -10.30 29.78
C VAL A 364 4.62 -10.12 29.20
N THR A 365 4.58 -9.64 27.97
CA THR A 365 3.35 -9.58 27.18
C THR A 365 3.44 -10.60 26.07
N VAL A 366 2.41 -11.45 25.97
CA VAL A 366 2.28 -12.41 24.88
C VAL A 366 1.02 -12.11 24.07
N SER A 367 1.05 -12.48 22.81
CA SER A 367 -0.14 -12.42 21.94
C SER A 367 -0.67 -13.80 21.62
N LEU A 368 -1.99 -13.87 21.48
CA LEU A 368 -2.72 -15.02 21.01
C LEU A 368 -3.44 -14.66 19.71
N ASP A 369 -3.27 -15.51 18.70
CA ASP A 369 -3.97 -15.38 17.41
C ASP A 369 -5.25 -16.25 17.42
N PRO A 370 -6.45 -15.66 17.26
CA PRO A 370 -7.71 -16.41 17.24
C PRO A 370 -7.92 -17.26 15.97
N SER A 371 -7.09 -17.11 14.94
CA SER A 371 -7.16 -17.94 13.73
C SER A 371 -6.52 -19.33 13.91
N GLU A 372 -5.55 -19.44 14.82
CA GLU A 372 -4.87 -20.69 15.19
C GLU A 372 -5.39 -21.29 16.50
N ASN A 373 -6.03 -20.49 17.35
CA ASN A 373 -6.53 -20.89 18.65
C ASN A 373 -8.05 -20.82 18.72
N LEU A 374 -8.69 -21.79 19.39
CA LEU A 374 -10.08 -21.70 19.83
C LEU A 374 -10.15 -20.75 21.05
N VAL A 375 -9.99 -19.46 20.79
CA VAL A 375 -10.03 -18.42 21.83
C VAL A 375 -11.49 -18.09 22.13
N ASN A 376 -12.12 -18.86 23.01
CA ASN A 376 -13.39 -18.48 23.61
C ASN A 376 -13.15 -17.77 24.95
N THR A 377 -14.17 -17.02 25.41
CA THR A 377 -14.09 -16.25 26.66
C THR A 377 -13.81 -17.14 27.88
N ASP A 378 -14.31 -18.38 27.86
CA ASP A 378 -14.16 -19.32 28.98
C ASP A 378 -12.70 -19.81 29.13
N VAL A 379 -12.02 -20.15 28.04
CA VAL A 379 -10.61 -20.59 28.05
C VAL A 379 -9.69 -19.44 28.45
N LEU A 380 -9.94 -18.21 27.97
CA LEU A 380 -9.16 -17.03 28.39
C LEU A 380 -9.35 -16.70 29.87
N ASN A 381 -10.58 -16.82 30.39
CA ASN A 381 -10.87 -16.62 31.82
C ASN A 381 -10.17 -17.69 32.68
N ALA A 382 -10.20 -18.95 32.24
CA ALA A 382 -9.52 -20.05 32.94
C ALA A 382 -7.99 -19.86 32.95
N LEU A 383 -7.40 -19.51 31.81
CA LEU A 383 -5.98 -19.17 31.71
C LEU A 383 -5.63 -17.99 32.65
N SER A 384 -6.44 -16.93 32.63
CA SER A 384 -6.19 -15.73 33.44
C SER A 384 -6.27 -16.05 34.94
N ALA A 385 -7.20 -16.91 35.36
CA ALA A 385 -7.33 -17.35 36.74
C ALA A 385 -6.12 -18.18 37.21
N ASP A 386 -5.61 -19.08 36.35
CA ASP A 386 -4.39 -19.85 36.64
C ASP A 386 -3.15 -18.95 36.70
N LEU A 387 -2.98 -18.04 35.73
CA LEU A 387 -1.85 -17.09 35.70
C LEU A 387 -1.89 -16.09 36.87
N ALA A 388 -3.09 -15.70 37.33
CA ALA A 388 -3.28 -14.80 38.47
C ALA A 388 -2.75 -15.34 39.80
N GLN A 389 -2.50 -16.66 39.90
CA GLN A 389 -1.90 -17.29 41.08
C GLN A 389 -0.40 -16.99 41.20
N ILE A 390 0.26 -16.67 40.09
CA ILE A 390 1.72 -16.49 40.01
C ILE A 390 2.13 -15.06 39.63
N CYS A 391 1.27 -14.29 38.97
CA CYS A 391 1.55 -12.92 38.53
C CYS A 391 0.27 -12.08 38.41
N LYS A 392 0.42 -10.77 38.21
CA LYS A 392 -0.72 -9.90 37.90
C LYS A 392 -0.98 -9.95 36.39
N VAL A 393 -2.21 -10.31 36.01
CA VAL A 393 -2.59 -10.50 34.61
C VAL A 393 -3.46 -9.34 34.13
N LYS A 394 -3.17 -8.85 32.92
CA LYS A 394 -4.01 -7.90 32.19
C LYS A 394 -4.24 -8.40 30.78
N VAL A 395 -5.51 -8.53 30.40
CA VAL A 395 -5.91 -8.86 29.02
C VAL A 395 -6.27 -7.57 28.28
N ILE A 396 -5.75 -7.40 27.06
CA ILE A 396 -6.01 -6.23 26.20
C ILE A 396 -6.58 -6.72 24.89
N VAL A 397 -7.80 -6.28 24.58
CA VAL A 397 -8.59 -6.66 23.39
C VAL A 397 -9.55 -5.53 22.99
N PRO A 398 -9.94 -5.43 21.71
CA PRO A 398 -9.31 -6.07 20.55
C PRO A 398 -8.08 -5.27 20.07
N CYS A 399 -7.01 -5.98 19.75
CA CYS A 399 -5.78 -5.37 19.22
C CYS A 399 -5.54 -5.76 17.75
N ALA A 400 -4.78 -4.93 17.05
CA ALA A 400 -4.26 -5.24 15.72
C ALA A 400 -2.72 -5.29 15.74
N ALA A 401 -2.15 -6.28 15.05
CA ALA A 401 -0.73 -6.39 14.81
C ALA A 401 -0.40 -5.87 13.40
N ILE A 402 0.46 -4.85 13.32
CA ILE A 402 1.03 -4.32 12.09
C ILE A 402 2.47 -4.81 11.99
N THR A 403 2.77 -5.61 10.97
CA THR A 403 4.10 -6.22 10.80
C THR A 403 4.79 -5.68 9.56
N LEU A 404 5.99 -5.15 9.75
CA LEU A 404 6.95 -4.86 8.69
C LEU A 404 7.78 -6.11 8.44
N VAL A 405 7.86 -6.55 7.19
CA VAL A 405 8.69 -7.69 6.78
C VAL A 405 9.69 -7.23 5.74
N GLY A 406 10.95 -7.57 5.92
CA GLY A 406 12.02 -7.22 5.01
C GLY A 406 13.36 -7.81 5.42
N ARG A 407 14.44 -7.13 5.08
CA ARG A 407 15.81 -7.53 5.44
C ARG A 407 16.57 -6.36 6.01
N GLY A 408 17.28 -6.59 7.11
CA GLY A 408 18.07 -5.56 7.77
C GLY A 408 17.22 -4.65 8.66
N MET A 409 16.20 -5.17 9.33
CA MET A 409 15.26 -4.34 10.11
C MET A 409 15.96 -3.49 11.17
N ARG A 410 17.01 -4.00 11.82
CA ARG A 410 17.83 -3.25 12.78
C ARG A 410 18.57 -2.08 12.16
N SER A 411 19.12 -2.25 10.95
CA SER A 411 19.86 -1.17 10.28
C SER A 411 18.93 -0.09 9.74
N LEU A 412 17.66 -0.41 9.47
CA LEU A 412 16.66 0.53 8.96
C LEU A 412 15.97 1.37 10.03
N LEU A 413 16.25 1.17 11.34
CA LEU A 413 15.55 1.90 12.41
C LEU A 413 15.58 3.43 12.23
N HIS A 414 16.68 3.98 11.71
CA HIS A 414 16.83 5.42 11.43
C HIS A 414 15.94 5.92 10.29
N LYS A 415 15.47 5.04 9.39
CA LYS A 415 14.54 5.37 8.29
C LYS A 415 13.07 5.16 8.68
N LEU A 416 12.80 4.64 9.88
CA LEU A 416 11.45 4.42 10.36
C LEU A 416 10.93 5.59 11.20
N SER A 417 11.67 6.71 11.28
CA SER A 417 11.32 7.89 12.10
C SER A 417 9.88 8.35 11.90
N ASP A 418 9.43 8.45 10.66
CA ASP A 418 8.10 8.97 10.34
C ASP A 418 7.00 7.94 10.61
N VAL A 419 7.33 6.65 10.44
CA VAL A 419 6.50 5.52 10.91
C VAL A 419 6.33 5.59 12.44
N TRP A 420 7.42 5.82 13.18
CA TRP A 420 7.37 5.99 14.65
C TRP A 420 6.55 7.21 15.05
N ALA A 421 6.69 8.33 14.34
CA ALA A 421 5.93 9.55 14.60
C ALA A 421 4.43 9.34 14.35
N THR A 422 4.08 8.56 13.33
CA THR A 422 2.69 8.17 13.04
C THR A 422 2.13 7.33 14.19
N PHE A 423 2.90 6.35 14.70
CA PHE A 423 2.52 5.59 15.89
C PHE A 423 2.52 6.42 17.18
N GLY A 424 3.29 7.51 17.27
CA GLY A 424 3.35 8.37 18.46
C GLY A 424 2.05 9.11 18.78
N LYS A 425 1.12 9.17 17.82
CA LYS A 425 -0.26 9.64 18.03
C LYS A 425 -1.16 8.59 18.69
N GLU A 426 -0.75 7.33 18.63
CA GLU A 426 -1.51 6.16 19.06
C GLU A 426 -0.82 5.41 20.20
N ARG A 427 -1.57 4.58 20.92
CA ARG A 427 -1.00 3.77 22.01
C ARG A 427 -0.44 2.46 21.45
N VAL A 428 0.88 2.34 21.38
CA VAL A 428 1.56 1.06 21.10
C VAL A 428 1.64 0.22 22.37
N HIS A 429 0.99 -0.95 22.38
CA HIS A 429 0.97 -1.87 23.51
C HIS A 429 2.19 -2.79 23.56
N MET A 430 2.69 -3.20 22.39
CA MET A 430 3.82 -4.12 22.27
C MET A 430 4.58 -3.87 20.98
N ILE A 431 5.91 -3.98 21.05
CA ILE A 431 6.80 -4.05 19.89
C ILE A 431 7.53 -5.39 19.97
N SER A 432 7.53 -6.15 18.89
CA SER A 432 8.23 -7.43 18.79
C SER A 432 9.14 -7.43 17.57
N GLN A 433 10.41 -7.74 17.75
CA GLN A 433 11.37 -7.87 16.67
C GLN A 433 11.91 -9.29 16.61
N SER A 434 11.87 -9.90 15.42
CA SER A 434 12.50 -11.19 15.18
C SER A 434 14.01 -11.18 15.39
N SER A 435 14.55 -12.30 15.87
CA SER A 435 15.99 -12.51 16.03
C SER A 435 16.72 -12.66 14.69
N ASN A 436 16.02 -13.12 13.64
CA ASN A 436 16.53 -13.29 12.28
C ASN A 436 16.60 -11.97 11.47
N ASP A 437 16.20 -10.84 12.07
CA ASP A 437 16.24 -9.50 11.48
C ASP A 437 15.38 -9.34 10.20
N LEU A 438 14.31 -10.14 10.09
CA LEU A 438 13.40 -10.13 8.94
C LEU A 438 12.06 -9.46 9.20
N ASN A 439 11.63 -9.34 10.45
CA ASN A 439 10.36 -8.71 10.79
C ASN A 439 10.46 -7.78 12.02
N LEU A 440 9.58 -6.78 12.04
CA LEU A 440 9.31 -5.88 13.16
C LEU A 440 7.81 -5.67 13.25
N THR A 441 7.21 -5.98 14.40
CA THR A 441 5.76 -5.95 14.62
C THR A 441 5.37 -4.97 15.71
N PHE A 442 4.34 -4.18 15.43
CA PHE A 442 3.68 -3.25 16.34
C PHE A 442 2.31 -3.78 16.69
N VAL A 443 1.93 -3.78 17.96
CA VAL A 443 0.56 -4.09 18.37
C VAL A 443 -0.09 -2.86 18.99
N ILE A 444 -1.20 -2.46 18.41
CA ILE A 444 -1.99 -1.26 18.76
C ILE A 444 -3.46 -1.64 18.97
N ASP A 445 -4.25 -0.70 19.48
CA ASP A 445 -5.72 -0.86 19.53
C ASP A 445 -6.28 -1.04 18.12
N GLU A 446 -7.22 -1.98 17.93
CA GLU A 446 -7.74 -2.29 16.59
C GLU A 446 -8.42 -1.09 15.93
N ALA A 447 -9.14 -0.27 16.70
CA ALA A 447 -9.79 0.95 16.20
C ALA A 447 -8.79 1.99 15.64
N ALA A 448 -7.55 2.00 16.14
CA ALA A 448 -6.49 2.89 15.66
C ALA A 448 -5.79 2.34 14.39
N ALA A 449 -5.99 1.06 14.07
CA ALA A 449 -5.35 0.42 12.92
C ALA A 449 -6.13 0.63 11.61
N ASP A 450 -7.37 1.11 11.68
CA ASP A 450 -8.19 1.38 10.50
C ASP A 450 -7.70 2.62 9.75
N GLY A 451 -7.51 2.48 8.43
CA GLY A 451 -6.96 3.54 7.59
C GLY A 451 -5.46 3.80 7.75
N LEU A 452 -4.79 3.14 8.69
CA LEU A 452 -3.37 3.37 8.99
C LEU A 452 -2.42 2.70 7.98
N LEU A 453 -2.81 1.54 7.43
CA LEU A 453 -1.95 0.74 6.55
C LEU A 453 -1.51 1.48 5.26
N PRO A 454 -2.38 2.23 4.54
CA PRO A 454 -1.96 3.04 3.40
C PRO A 454 -0.96 4.13 3.77
N VAL A 455 -1.20 4.84 4.88
CA VAL A 455 -0.32 5.92 5.36
C VAL A 455 1.07 5.38 5.67
N LEU A 456 1.14 4.28 6.44
CA LEU A 456 2.42 3.66 6.76
C LEU A 456 3.14 3.11 5.53
N HIS A 457 2.40 2.59 4.54
CA HIS A 457 2.99 2.10 3.30
C HIS A 457 3.62 3.23 2.48
N GLU A 458 2.98 4.40 2.41
CA GLU A 458 3.49 5.60 1.75
C GLU A 458 4.73 6.17 2.49
N GLU A 459 4.64 6.34 3.81
CA GLU A 459 5.78 6.81 4.64
C GLU A 459 7.01 5.91 4.51
N LEU A 460 6.81 4.59 4.40
CA LEU A 460 7.90 3.64 4.15
C LEU A 460 8.56 3.82 2.79
N ILE A 461 7.79 4.22 1.77
CA ILE A 461 8.31 4.51 0.43
C ILE A 461 9.12 5.81 0.47
N ASP A 462 8.55 6.86 1.05
CA ASP A 462 9.14 8.19 1.10
C ASP A 462 10.44 8.22 1.91
N SER A 463 10.50 7.51 3.03
CA SER A 463 11.73 7.37 3.82
C SER A 463 12.81 6.51 3.13
N GLY A 464 12.47 5.84 2.03
CA GLY A 464 13.32 4.87 1.35
C GLY A 464 13.58 3.61 2.18
N ALA A 465 12.75 3.32 3.18
CA ALA A 465 12.76 2.05 3.91
C ALA A 465 12.18 0.91 3.05
N LEU A 466 11.22 1.21 2.18
CA LEU A 466 10.62 0.32 1.18
C LEU A 466 11.08 0.76 -0.23
N PRO A 467 12.19 0.19 -0.76
CA PRO A 467 12.85 0.71 -1.94
C PRO A 467 12.16 0.27 -3.24
N VAL A 468 10.99 0.84 -3.54
CA VAL A 468 10.14 0.49 -4.71
C VAL A 468 10.83 0.68 -6.06
N ASN A 469 11.86 1.51 -6.13
CA ASN A 469 12.65 1.74 -7.34
C ASN A 469 13.52 0.53 -7.74
N LYS A 470 13.66 -0.49 -6.87
CA LYS A 470 14.39 -1.72 -7.16
C LYS A 470 13.49 -2.71 -7.91
N GLY A 471 13.45 -2.54 -9.24
CA GLY A 471 12.65 -3.34 -10.18
C GLY A 471 12.91 -4.86 -10.17
N GLU A 472 14.01 -5.31 -9.56
CA GLU A 472 14.30 -6.74 -9.35
C GLU A 472 13.37 -7.41 -8.33
N VAL A 473 12.81 -6.62 -7.41
CA VAL A 473 11.94 -7.09 -6.31
C VAL A 473 10.55 -6.51 -6.41
N PHE A 474 10.42 -5.24 -6.79
CA PHE A 474 9.13 -4.54 -6.86
C PHE A 474 8.69 -4.35 -8.31
N GLY A 475 7.50 -4.84 -8.64
CA GLY A 475 6.86 -4.72 -9.94
C GLY A 475 5.77 -3.65 -9.95
N VAL A 476 4.84 -3.83 -10.89
CA VAL A 476 3.67 -2.95 -11.10
C VAL A 476 2.78 -2.84 -9.85
N ARG A 477 2.05 -1.74 -9.70
CA ARG A 477 1.07 -1.58 -8.60
C ARG A 477 -0.17 -2.38 -8.90
N TRP A 478 -0.87 -2.76 -7.84
CA TRP A 478 -2.17 -3.41 -7.97
C TRP A 478 -3.16 -2.58 -8.77
N ARG A 479 -3.23 -1.26 -8.55
CA ARG A 479 -4.10 -0.37 -9.31
C ARG A 479 -3.82 -0.38 -10.82
N GLU A 480 -2.56 -0.57 -11.22
CA GLU A 480 -2.16 -0.73 -12.63
C GLU A 480 -2.70 -2.03 -13.21
N ILE A 481 -2.61 -3.11 -12.44
CA ILE A 481 -3.14 -4.43 -12.78
C ILE A 481 -4.68 -4.42 -12.83
N ALA A 482 -5.32 -3.65 -11.96
CA ALA A 482 -6.77 -3.50 -11.89
C ALA A 482 -7.34 -2.56 -12.97
N GLY A 483 -6.49 -1.82 -13.70
CA GLY A 483 -6.89 -0.89 -14.75
C GLY A 483 -7.40 0.46 -14.25
N GLY A 484 -6.99 0.87 -13.05
CA GLY A 484 -7.50 2.07 -12.37
C GLY A 484 -6.57 3.29 -12.38
N ILE A 485 -5.54 3.36 -13.22
CA ILE A 485 -4.58 4.49 -13.23
C ILE A 485 -5.10 5.62 -14.14
N ARG A 486 -5.00 6.86 -13.67
CA ARG A 486 -4.97 8.03 -14.55
C ARG A 486 -3.53 8.32 -14.99
N PRO A 487 -3.15 8.09 -16.25
CA PRO A 487 -1.79 8.37 -16.68
C PRO A 487 -1.51 9.87 -16.58
N ARG A 488 -0.33 10.22 -16.05
CA ARG A 488 0.17 11.59 -16.12
C ARG A 488 0.30 12.01 -17.59
N GLN A 489 -0.21 13.20 -17.91
CA GLN A 489 -0.04 13.76 -19.25
C GLN A 489 1.43 14.00 -19.54
N THR A 490 1.82 13.88 -20.81
CA THR A 490 3.20 14.19 -21.22
C THR A 490 3.51 15.65 -20.89
N PRO A 491 4.57 15.95 -20.12
CA PRO A 491 4.90 17.33 -19.77
C PRO A 491 5.13 18.20 -21.02
N TRP A 492 4.59 19.41 -21.01
CA TRP A 492 4.63 20.35 -22.14
C TRP A 492 6.05 20.61 -22.65
N TRP A 493 7.04 20.64 -21.73
CA TRP A 493 8.43 20.95 -22.04
C TRP A 493 9.08 19.91 -22.98
N LYS A 494 8.58 18.66 -22.99
CA LYS A 494 9.05 17.63 -23.93
C LYS A 494 8.75 18.02 -25.38
N GLY A 495 7.64 18.73 -25.63
CA GLY A 495 7.28 19.25 -26.94
C GLY A 495 7.96 20.56 -27.32
N GLN A 496 8.60 21.27 -26.37
CA GLN A 496 9.24 22.58 -26.57
C GLN A 496 10.76 22.51 -26.46
N ARG A 497 11.36 21.32 -26.60
CA ARG A 497 12.78 21.04 -26.38
C ARG A 497 13.71 22.04 -27.08
N GLU A 498 13.51 22.28 -28.37
CA GLU A 498 14.40 23.15 -29.16
C GLU A 498 14.40 24.59 -28.65
N LYS A 499 13.23 25.13 -28.31
CA LYS A 499 13.11 26.48 -27.73
C LYS A 499 13.78 26.57 -26.37
N LEU A 500 13.60 25.55 -25.52
CA LEU A 500 14.21 25.49 -24.20
C LEU A 500 15.74 25.37 -24.27
N LEU A 501 16.28 24.60 -25.22
CA LEU A 501 17.73 24.54 -25.46
C LEU A 501 18.28 25.89 -25.92
N ALA A 502 17.59 26.58 -26.84
CA ALA A 502 18.00 27.91 -27.29
C ALA A 502 18.04 28.92 -26.12
N MET A 503 17.00 28.94 -25.27
CA MET A 503 16.95 29.78 -24.07
C MET A 503 18.05 29.42 -23.05
N ALA A 504 18.36 28.13 -22.87
CA ALA A 504 19.45 27.70 -22.00
C ALA A 504 20.82 28.20 -22.51
N TRP A 505 21.04 28.18 -23.83
CA TRP A 505 22.30 28.67 -24.43
C TRP A 505 22.48 30.19 -24.36
N GLU A 506 21.39 30.96 -24.19
CA GLU A 506 21.49 32.38 -23.85
C GLU A 506 21.96 32.61 -22.41
N GLY A 507 21.75 31.64 -21.52
CA GLY A 507 22.28 31.66 -20.15
C GLY A 507 21.46 30.82 -19.15
N THR A 508 22.18 30.12 -18.28
CA THR A 508 21.68 29.36 -17.13
C THR A 508 22.25 29.93 -15.81
N PRO A 509 21.60 29.72 -14.64
CA PRO A 509 20.30 29.06 -14.45
C PRO A 509 19.11 29.97 -14.83
N ARG A 510 18.04 29.36 -15.36
CA ARG A 510 16.86 30.08 -15.91
C ARG A 510 15.55 29.35 -15.66
N TYR A 511 14.53 30.07 -15.23
CA TYR A 511 13.15 29.59 -15.19
C TYR A 511 12.42 29.91 -16.49
N VAL A 512 11.64 28.95 -16.99
CA VAL A 512 10.74 29.17 -18.13
C VAL A 512 9.33 28.76 -17.73
N TYR A 513 8.35 29.66 -17.89
CA TYR A 513 6.94 29.41 -17.55
C TYR A 513 6.05 29.34 -18.79
N HIS A 514 5.25 28.29 -18.87
CA HIS A 514 4.31 28.01 -19.95
C HIS A 514 2.89 28.46 -19.60
N LEU A 515 2.47 29.63 -20.08
CA LEU A 515 1.16 30.21 -19.79
C LEU A 515 -0.03 29.36 -20.26
N PRO A 516 0.03 28.61 -21.37
CA PRO A 516 -1.05 27.69 -21.73
C PRO A 516 -1.35 26.64 -20.65
N THR A 517 -0.33 26.18 -19.90
CA THR A 517 -0.54 25.27 -18.77
C THR A 517 -1.30 25.96 -17.62
N VAL A 518 -0.97 27.22 -17.32
CA VAL A 518 -1.67 28.04 -16.32
C VAL A 518 -3.15 28.19 -16.71
N ARG A 519 -3.45 28.53 -17.96
CA ARG A 519 -4.83 28.65 -18.46
C ARG A 519 -5.57 27.32 -18.38
N ALA A 520 -4.94 26.22 -18.80
CA ALA A 520 -5.56 24.89 -18.74
C ALA A 520 -5.95 24.50 -17.31
N ARG A 521 -5.05 24.72 -16.33
CA ARG A 521 -5.31 24.44 -14.90
C ARG A 521 -6.37 25.38 -14.32
N ALA A 522 -6.35 26.66 -14.69
CA ALA A 522 -7.37 27.61 -14.26
C ALA A 522 -8.76 27.22 -14.78
N ARG A 523 -8.87 26.88 -16.07
CA ARG A 523 -10.11 26.44 -16.72
C ARG A 523 -10.64 25.12 -16.16
N SER A 524 -9.76 24.18 -15.83
CA SER A 524 -10.20 22.91 -15.24
C SER A 524 -10.89 23.11 -13.88
N LEU A 525 -10.43 24.10 -13.09
CA LEU A 525 -11.10 24.47 -11.85
C LEU A 525 -12.33 25.34 -12.09
N ALA A 526 -12.32 26.21 -13.11
CA ALA A 526 -13.47 27.02 -13.49
C ALA A 526 -14.68 26.17 -13.94
N ALA A 527 -14.42 24.99 -14.51
CA ALA A 527 -15.46 24.04 -14.92
C ALA A 527 -16.24 23.40 -13.76
N ILE A 528 -15.75 23.50 -12.52
CA ILE A 528 -16.40 22.92 -11.34
C ILE A 528 -17.49 23.86 -10.83
N GLY A 529 -18.76 23.49 -11.03
CA GLY A 529 -19.92 24.32 -10.70
C GLY A 529 -20.12 24.60 -9.21
N ALA A 530 -19.71 23.68 -8.33
CA ALA A 530 -19.82 23.84 -6.88
C ALA A 530 -19.04 25.03 -6.30
N ILE A 531 -18.00 25.49 -7.01
CA ILE A 531 -17.06 26.51 -6.54
C ILE A 531 -17.49 27.89 -7.04
N ASP A 532 -17.92 28.75 -6.11
CA ASP A 532 -18.44 30.08 -6.43
C ASP A 532 -17.33 31.10 -6.69
N LYS A 533 -16.20 31.02 -5.99
CA LYS A 533 -15.06 31.94 -6.19
C LYS A 533 -13.72 31.23 -6.03
N ARG A 534 -12.70 31.72 -6.73
CA ARG A 534 -11.34 31.17 -6.76
C ARG A 534 -10.34 32.29 -6.55
N TYR A 535 -9.36 32.07 -5.68
CA TYR A 535 -8.23 32.96 -5.49
C TYR A 535 -6.94 32.24 -5.85
N TYR A 536 -6.00 32.91 -6.53
CA TYR A 536 -4.67 32.38 -6.75
C TYR A 536 -3.74 32.86 -5.64
N ALA A 537 -3.20 31.93 -4.85
CA ALA A 537 -2.24 32.22 -3.79
C ALA A 537 -0.88 32.59 -4.38
N ILE A 538 -0.57 33.90 -4.42
CA ILE A 538 0.52 34.41 -5.26
C ILE A 538 1.92 34.04 -4.74
N LYS A 539 2.03 33.66 -3.47
CA LYS A 539 3.24 33.08 -2.87
C LYS A 539 3.77 31.88 -3.64
N ALA A 540 2.88 31.16 -4.36
CA ALA A 540 3.28 30.09 -5.26
C ALA A 540 4.14 30.62 -6.42
N ASN A 541 3.69 31.65 -7.13
CA ASN A 541 4.48 32.35 -8.13
C ASN A 541 3.93 33.78 -8.40
N PRO A 542 4.64 34.84 -7.99
CA PRO A 542 4.16 36.21 -8.15
C PRO A 542 4.50 36.80 -9.53
N HIS A 543 4.94 36.02 -10.53
CA HIS A 543 5.35 36.55 -11.83
C HIS A 543 4.19 37.32 -12.52
N PRO A 544 4.39 38.58 -12.95
CA PRO A 544 3.30 39.43 -13.48
C PRO A 544 2.49 38.78 -14.61
N ALA A 545 3.13 38.06 -15.53
CA ALA A 545 2.44 37.38 -16.63
C ALA A 545 1.50 36.25 -16.15
N ILE A 546 1.89 35.51 -15.11
CA ILE A 546 1.05 34.46 -14.50
C ILE A 546 -0.13 35.12 -13.78
N LEU A 547 0.13 36.19 -13.01
CA LEU A 547 -0.92 36.94 -12.30
C LEU A 547 -1.99 37.48 -13.26
N ARG A 548 -1.59 38.08 -14.39
CA ARG A 548 -2.54 38.54 -15.42
C ARG A 548 -3.33 37.38 -16.00
N THR A 549 -2.65 36.30 -16.37
CA THR A 549 -3.27 35.10 -16.95
C THR A 549 -4.35 34.51 -16.04
N VAL A 550 -4.08 34.35 -14.74
CA VAL A 550 -5.10 33.77 -13.82
C VAL A 550 -6.28 34.71 -13.60
N VAL A 551 -6.05 36.04 -13.57
CA VAL A 551 -7.12 37.03 -13.43
C VAL A 551 -7.99 37.08 -14.68
N GLU A 552 -7.41 36.97 -15.88
CA GLU A 552 -8.14 36.84 -17.15
C GLU A 552 -9.03 35.59 -17.17
N GLU A 553 -8.60 34.50 -16.55
CA GLU A 553 -9.40 33.26 -16.37
C GLU A 553 -10.39 33.35 -15.19
N GLY A 554 -10.55 34.53 -14.58
CA GLY A 554 -11.60 34.84 -13.60
C GLY A 554 -11.21 34.68 -12.12
N PHE A 555 -9.92 34.50 -11.80
CA PHE A 555 -9.47 34.35 -10.41
C PHE A 555 -9.31 35.71 -9.72
N GLY A 556 -9.57 35.74 -8.41
CA GLY A 556 -9.01 36.75 -7.51
C GLY A 556 -7.57 36.40 -7.12
N LEU A 557 -6.92 37.24 -6.32
CA LEU A 557 -5.55 37.01 -5.85
C LEU A 557 -5.50 36.97 -4.31
N GLU A 558 -4.89 35.92 -3.75
CA GLU A 558 -4.63 35.81 -2.32
C GLU A 558 -3.20 36.26 -2.02
N CYS A 559 -3.07 37.15 -1.03
CA CYS A 559 -1.82 37.76 -0.58
C CYS A 559 -1.64 37.50 0.91
N VAL A 560 -0.40 37.24 1.34
CA VAL A 560 -0.03 37.05 2.75
C VAL A 560 0.78 38.21 3.32
N SER A 561 1.18 39.19 2.50
CA SER A 561 1.87 40.41 2.95
C SER A 561 1.39 41.66 2.21
N LEU A 562 1.62 42.83 2.81
CA LEU A 562 1.39 44.12 2.17
C LEU A 562 2.26 44.31 0.90
N GLY A 563 3.47 43.75 0.88
CA GLY A 563 4.34 43.76 -0.30
C GLY A 563 3.68 43.06 -1.49
N GLU A 564 3.04 41.91 -1.23
CA GLU A 564 2.26 41.17 -2.23
C GLU A 564 1.05 41.96 -2.73
N ILE A 565 0.28 42.61 -1.83
CA ILE A 565 -0.86 43.47 -2.22
C ILE A 565 -0.40 44.57 -3.18
N ARG A 566 0.69 45.28 -2.85
CA ARG A 566 1.22 46.36 -3.69
C ARG A 566 1.70 45.81 -5.04
N HIS A 567 2.35 44.66 -5.02
CA HIS A 567 2.83 43.99 -6.24
C HIS A 567 1.68 43.63 -7.18
N VAL A 568 0.58 43.04 -6.68
CA VAL A 568 -0.54 42.64 -7.54
C VAL A 568 -1.29 43.84 -8.11
N LEU A 569 -1.50 44.89 -7.31
CA LEU A 569 -2.16 46.12 -7.76
C LEU A 569 -1.33 46.86 -8.81
N ALA A 570 0.00 46.78 -8.74
CA ALA A 570 0.90 47.34 -9.75
C ALA A 570 1.00 46.46 -11.01
N SER A 571 0.97 45.13 -10.85
CA SER A 571 1.26 44.17 -11.92
C SER A 571 0.05 43.82 -12.79
N VAL A 572 -1.17 43.97 -12.26
CA VAL A 572 -2.42 43.56 -12.91
C VAL A 572 -3.34 44.78 -13.13
N PRO A 573 -3.35 45.36 -14.34
CA PRO A 573 -4.23 46.49 -14.65
C PRO A 573 -5.71 46.14 -14.45
N GLY A 574 -6.46 47.03 -13.81
CA GLY A 574 -7.91 46.86 -13.60
C GLY A 574 -8.29 45.94 -12.43
N LEU A 575 -7.32 45.38 -11.70
CA LEU A 575 -7.60 44.61 -10.48
C LEU A 575 -8.21 45.51 -9.40
N THR A 576 -9.42 45.17 -8.96
CA THR A 576 -10.09 45.90 -7.88
C THR A 576 -9.66 45.36 -6.51
N PRO A 577 -9.60 46.20 -5.45
CA PRO A 577 -9.26 45.72 -4.11
C PRO A 577 -10.16 44.57 -3.60
N GLN A 578 -11.42 44.51 -4.03
CA GLN A 578 -12.37 43.46 -3.64
C GLN A 578 -12.06 42.09 -4.28
N GLN A 579 -11.20 42.06 -5.30
CA GLN A 579 -10.66 40.83 -5.88
C GLN A 579 -9.39 40.34 -5.16
N VAL A 580 -8.90 41.10 -4.17
CA VAL A 580 -7.74 40.74 -3.36
C VAL A 580 -8.21 40.25 -1.99
N LEU A 581 -7.72 39.06 -1.61
CA LEU A 581 -7.89 38.47 -0.29
C LEU A 581 -6.56 38.54 0.46
N PHE A 582 -6.55 39.18 1.63
CA PHE A 582 -5.38 39.29 2.48
C PHE A 582 -5.49 38.31 3.65
N THR A 583 -4.67 37.26 3.63
CA THR A 583 -4.65 36.19 4.63
C THR A 583 -3.29 36.14 5.34
N PRO A 584 -2.93 37.18 6.11
CA PRO A 584 -1.67 37.23 6.82
C PRO A 584 -1.62 36.22 7.97
N SER A 585 -0.41 36.01 8.50
CA SER A 585 -0.22 35.32 9.79
C SER A 585 0.85 36.07 10.57
N PHE A 586 0.51 36.52 11.78
CA PHE A 586 1.38 37.36 12.61
C PHE A 586 1.94 38.62 11.90
N ALA A 587 1.19 39.21 10.96
CA ALA A 587 1.64 40.40 10.25
C ALA A 587 1.77 41.62 11.19
N PRO A 588 2.65 42.59 10.86
CA PRO A 588 2.72 43.87 11.55
C PRO A 588 1.38 44.61 11.57
N ARG A 589 1.12 45.36 12.64
CA ARG A 589 -0.09 46.21 12.80
C ARG A 589 -0.34 47.14 11.59
N SER A 590 0.73 47.67 11.02
CA SER A 590 0.67 48.57 9.85
C SER A 590 0.05 47.89 8.64
N GLU A 591 0.32 46.59 8.42
CA GLU A 591 -0.21 45.87 7.26
C GLU A 591 -1.73 45.73 7.32
N TYR A 592 -2.30 45.43 8.50
CA TYR A 592 -3.75 45.41 8.68
C TYR A 592 -4.39 46.77 8.42
N THR A 593 -3.76 47.84 8.92
CA THR A 593 -4.27 49.21 8.78
C THR A 593 -4.29 49.62 7.31
N GLU A 594 -3.20 49.38 6.58
CA GLU A 594 -3.08 49.72 5.16
C GLU A 594 -3.97 48.84 4.28
N ALA A 595 -4.02 47.53 4.52
CA ALA A 595 -4.89 46.62 3.77
C ALA A 595 -6.37 47.03 3.87
N LEU A 596 -6.86 47.30 5.09
CA LEU A 596 -8.22 47.80 5.30
C LEU A 596 -8.44 49.17 4.65
N GLY A 597 -7.43 50.05 4.66
CA GLY A 597 -7.48 51.36 3.99
C GLY A 597 -7.59 51.25 2.47
N LEU A 598 -6.97 50.24 1.87
CA LEU A 598 -7.09 49.92 0.44
C LEU A 598 -8.43 49.25 0.07
N GLY A 599 -9.19 48.79 1.06
CA GLY A 599 -10.49 48.15 0.85
C GLY A 599 -10.40 46.69 0.40
N VAL A 600 -9.29 46.00 0.67
CA VAL A 600 -9.15 44.56 0.44
C VAL A 600 -9.88 43.75 1.52
N THR A 601 -10.22 42.50 1.22
CA THR A 601 -10.82 41.61 2.23
C THR A 601 -9.72 41.12 3.16
N VAL A 602 -9.90 41.26 4.49
CA VAL A 602 -8.89 40.90 5.49
C VAL A 602 -9.35 39.72 6.32
N THR A 603 -8.50 38.69 6.41
CA THR A 603 -8.68 37.52 7.26
C THR A 603 -7.93 37.69 8.58
N LEU A 604 -8.59 37.38 9.69
CA LEU A 604 -8.01 37.33 11.04
C LEU A 604 -7.89 35.88 11.51
N ASP A 605 -6.87 35.56 12.29
CA ASP A 605 -6.57 34.20 12.73
C ASP A 605 -6.42 34.05 14.26
N ASN A 606 -6.60 35.13 15.03
CA ASN A 606 -6.49 35.10 16.48
C ASN A 606 -7.33 36.22 17.14
N VAL A 607 -7.68 36.05 18.43
CA VAL A 607 -8.50 37.03 19.17
C VAL A 607 -7.71 38.22 19.68
N GLU A 608 -6.40 38.07 19.84
CA GLU A 608 -5.51 39.09 20.39
C GLU A 608 -5.50 40.35 19.52
N LEU A 609 -5.73 40.21 18.21
CA LEU A 609 -5.91 41.33 17.29
C LEU A 609 -7.07 42.25 17.70
N LEU A 610 -8.23 41.68 18.05
CA LEU A 610 -9.40 42.46 18.48
C LEU A 610 -9.20 43.07 19.87
N GLN A 611 -8.51 42.36 20.77
CA GLN A 611 -8.23 42.85 22.12
C GLN A 611 -7.22 44.00 22.12
N ARG A 612 -6.14 43.89 21.34
CA ARG A 612 -5.02 44.83 21.37
C ARG A 612 -5.22 46.00 20.41
N TRP A 613 -5.87 45.80 19.27
CA TRP A 613 -6.05 46.82 18.23
C TRP A 613 -7.53 47.04 17.86
N PRO A 614 -8.42 47.28 18.84
CA PRO A 614 -9.87 47.36 18.60
C PRO A 614 -10.26 48.44 17.58
N ASP A 615 -9.57 49.58 17.58
CA ASP A 615 -9.89 50.72 16.69
C ASP A 615 -9.64 50.43 15.20
N ILE A 616 -8.75 49.49 14.88
CA ILE A 616 -8.48 49.11 13.48
C ILE A 616 -9.68 48.38 12.90
N PHE A 617 -10.29 47.49 13.69
CA PHE A 617 -11.30 46.55 13.22
C PHE A 617 -12.73 47.03 13.47
N ARG A 618 -12.94 48.03 14.34
CA ARG A 618 -14.28 48.53 14.68
C ARG A 618 -15.12 48.87 13.44
N GLY A 619 -16.33 48.31 13.37
CA GLY A 619 -17.26 48.53 12.25
C GLY A 619 -16.84 47.90 10.92
N ARG A 620 -15.80 47.04 10.90
CA ARG A 620 -15.27 46.43 9.66
C ARG A 620 -15.88 45.06 9.38
N GLN A 621 -15.79 44.65 8.12
CA GLN A 621 -16.07 43.29 7.70
C GLN A 621 -14.76 42.53 7.58
N VAL A 622 -14.72 41.33 8.15
CA VAL A 622 -13.51 40.48 8.15
C VAL A 622 -13.87 39.03 7.87
N TRP A 623 -12.87 38.26 7.48
CA TRP A 623 -12.92 36.81 7.51
C TRP A 623 -12.25 36.28 8.77
N LEU A 624 -12.63 35.07 9.19
CA LEU A 624 -12.02 34.38 10.32
C LEU A 624 -11.42 33.05 9.84
N ARG A 625 -10.11 32.87 10.06
CA ARG A 625 -9.43 31.60 9.86
C ARG A 625 -9.52 30.74 11.12
N ILE A 626 -10.02 29.52 11.00
CA ILE A 626 -10.18 28.56 12.11
C ILE A 626 -9.18 27.41 11.94
N ASP A 627 -8.52 27.04 13.03
CA ASP A 627 -7.81 25.77 13.14
C ASP A 627 -8.78 24.70 13.66
N LEU A 628 -9.05 23.69 12.83
CA LEU A 628 -9.92 22.56 13.15
C LEU A 628 -9.25 21.51 14.04
N GLY A 629 -8.01 21.76 14.48
CA GLY A 629 -7.26 20.87 15.39
C GLY A 629 -6.62 19.67 14.69
N ARG A 630 -6.69 19.62 13.36
CA ARG A 630 -6.04 18.62 12.49
C ARG A 630 -5.42 19.31 11.27
N GLY A 631 -4.31 18.79 10.79
CA GLY A 631 -3.65 19.23 9.56
C GLY A 631 -3.28 18.05 8.69
N ASP A 632 -3.14 18.29 7.39
CA ASP A 632 -2.84 17.29 6.37
C ASP A 632 -1.93 17.91 5.30
N GLY A 633 -0.78 17.30 5.06
CA GLY A 633 0.20 17.78 4.10
C GLY A 633 1.33 16.79 3.87
N HIS A 634 1.86 16.76 2.64
CA HIS A 634 2.94 15.85 2.20
C HIS A 634 4.28 16.02 2.93
N HIS A 635 4.39 16.98 3.86
CA HIS A 635 5.58 17.18 4.70
C HIS A 635 5.19 17.98 5.96
N ALA A 636 5.83 17.72 7.10
CA ALA A 636 5.50 18.38 8.38
C ALA A 636 5.52 19.92 8.31
N LYS A 637 6.44 20.49 7.50
CA LYS A 637 6.57 21.96 7.29
C LYS A 637 5.47 22.58 6.44
N VAL A 638 4.59 21.80 5.81
CA VAL A 638 3.44 22.28 5.02
C VAL A 638 2.09 21.87 5.61
N THR A 639 2.09 21.27 6.79
CA THR A 639 0.90 21.01 7.60
C THR A 639 0.51 22.29 8.33
N THR A 640 -0.70 22.80 8.11
CA THR A 640 -1.11 24.13 8.61
C THR A 640 -2.29 24.10 9.57
N GLY A 641 -2.64 22.93 10.12
CA GLY A 641 -3.64 22.76 11.18
C GLY A 641 -3.15 21.83 12.30
N GLY A 642 -3.77 21.91 13.47
CA GLY A 642 -3.41 21.13 14.67
C GLY A 642 -2.59 21.89 15.71
N LYS A 643 -2.38 21.28 16.88
CA LYS A 643 -1.77 21.91 18.06
C LYS A 643 -0.41 22.56 17.81
N ASP A 644 0.41 21.97 16.94
CA ASP A 644 1.75 22.48 16.60
C ASP A 644 1.72 23.51 15.45
N SER A 645 0.54 23.76 14.85
CA SER A 645 0.33 24.80 13.87
C SER A 645 0.27 26.17 14.53
N LYS A 646 0.98 27.14 13.95
CA LYS A 646 0.86 28.55 14.34
C LYS A 646 -0.35 29.25 13.70
N PHE A 647 -1.11 28.56 12.86
CA PHE A 647 -2.10 29.18 11.99
C PHE A 647 -3.53 28.93 12.45
N GLY A 648 -4.37 29.96 12.36
CA GLY A 648 -5.80 29.85 12.61
C GLY A 648 -6.18 29.89 14.08
N LEU A 649 -7.43 30.29 14.33
CA LEU A 649 -7.98 30.37 15.67
C LEU A 649 -8.41 28.97 16.13
N PRO A 650 -7.97 28.46 17.29
CA PRO A 650 -8.44 27.18 17.80
C PRO A 650 -9.96 27.17 17.97
N THR A 651 -10.60 26.06 17.60
CA THR A 651 -12.07 25.89 17.70
C THR A 651 -12.64 26.29 19.06
N ALA A 652 -11.94 25.99 20.16
CA ALA A 652 -12.33 26.31 21.53
C ALA A 652 -12.43 27.82 21.82
N ARG A 653 -11.78 28.68 21.02
CA ARG A 653 -11.78 30.14 21.20
C ARG A 653 -12.68 30.89 20.22
N VAL A 654 -13.41 30.19 19.35
CA VAL A 654 -14.29 30.83 18.36
C VAL A 654 -15.40 31.65 19.04
N GLU A 655 -15.99 31.16 20.14
CA GLU A 655 -17.02 31.89 20.88
C GLU A 655 -16.49 33.18 21.50
N GLU A 656 -15.24 33.17 21.99
CA GLU A 656 -14.55 34.36 22.50
C GLU A 656 -14.37 35.40 21.39
N PHE A 657 -13.94 34.96 20.20
CA PHE A 657 -13.78 35.84 19.03
C PHE A 657 -15.10 36.48 18.61
N VAL A 658 -16.17 35.68 18.53
CA VAL A 658 -17.51 36.17 18.13
C VAL A 658 -18.03 37.21 19.13
N ARG A 659 -17.84 36.99 20.44
CA ARG A 659 -18.23 37.97 21.46
C ARG A 659 -17.48 39.30 21.29
N LEU A 660 -16.16 39.25 21.15
CA LEU A 660 -15.33 40.45 20.96
C LEU A 660 -15.66 41.17 19.65
N ALA A 661 -15.92 40.42 18.58
CA ALA A 661 -16.35 40.98 17.30
C ALA A 661 -17.66 41.75 17.45
N GLY A 662 -18.63 41.21 18.21
CA GLY A 662 -19.89 41.89 18.53
C GLY A 662 -19.70 43.20 19.30
N GLU A 663 -18.80 43.23 20.29
CA GLU A 663 -18.47 44.45 21.07
C GLU A 663 -17.83 45.56 20.22
N LEU A 664 -17.18 45.18 19.11
CA LEU A 664 -16.52 46.08 18.18
C LEU A 664 -17.34 46.37 16.93
N ASP A 665 -18.56 45.85 16.80
CA ASP A 665 -19.36 45.92 15.57
C ASP A 665 -18.59 45.36 14.33
N VAL A 666 -17.73 44.37 14.57
CA VAL A 666 -17.02 43.64 13.52
C VAL A 666 -17.94 42.55 12.98
N ARG A 667 -18.14 42.54 11.66
CA ARG A 667 -18.96 41.53 11.00
C ARG A 667 -18.10 40.45 10.35
N ILE A 668 -18.27 39.21 10.79
CA ILE A 668 -17.58 38.04 10.23
C ILE A 668 -18.36 37.55 9.01
N VAL A 669 -17.83 37.79 7.80
CA VAL A 669 -18.55 37.50 6.54
C VAL A 669 -18.04 36.24 5.82
N GLY A 670 -16.87 35.73 6.20
CA GLY A 670 -16.29 34.51 5.64
C GLY A 670 -15.54 33.70 6.70
N LEU A 671 -15.55 32.38 6.54
CA LEU A 671 -14.71 31.47 7.31
C LEU A 671 -13.68 30.81 6.41
N HIS A 672 -12.48 30.59 6.93
CA HIS A 672 -11.39 29.93 6.21
C HIS A 672 -10.79 28.82 7.07
N ALA A 673 -10.52 27.66 6.48
CA ALA A 673 -9.56 26.70 7.03
C ALA A 673 -8.61 26.22 5.95
N HIS A 674 -7.38 25.88 6.36
CA HIS A 674 -6.39 25.28 5.48
C HIS A 674 -5.66 24.16 6.24
N LEU A 675 -5.88 22.92 5.83
CA LEU A 675 -5.28 21.74 6.46
C LEU A 675 -3.79 21.61 6.10
N GLY A 676 -3.41 22.08 4.92
CA GLY A 676 -2.06 22.05 4.39
C GLY A 676 -2.06 21.77 2.89
N SER A 677 -0.99 21.15 2.39
CA SER A 677 -0.74 21.03 0.96
C SER A 677 -0.56 19.57 0.53
N GLY A 678 -1.33 19.10 -0.45
CA GLY A 678 -1.31 17.71 -0.96
C GLY A 678 -2.51 16.86 -0.55
N VAL A 679 -3.64 17.47 -0.19
CA VAL A 679 -4.82 16.78 0.36
C VAL A 679 -5.60 16.08 -0.76
N GLY A 680 -5.39 14.77 -0.91
CA GLY A 680 -5.99 13.95 -1.97
C GLY A 680 -7.36 13.33 -1.63
N ASN A 681 -7.74 13.27 -0.35
CA ASN A 681 -8.90 12.48 0.10
C ASN A 681 -10.21 13.28 0.11
N ARG A 682 -11.22 12.80 -0.65
CA ARG A 682 -12.58 13.36 -0.69
C ARG A 682 -13.22 13.54 0.68
N GLU A 683 -13.04 12.59 1.60
CA GLU A 683 -13.65 12.64 2.93
C GLU A 683 -13.06 13.76 3.81
N HIS A 684 -11.78 14.10 3.64
CA HIS A 684 -11.15 15.21 4.36
C HIS A 684 -11.78 16.55 3.99
N TRP A 685 -12.01 16.78 2.70
CA TRP A 685 -12.64 18.01 2.20
C TRP A 685 -14.09 18.14 2.68
N LYS A 686 -14.85 17.03 2.68
CA LYS A 686 -16.21 16.97 3.20
C LYS A 686 -16.29 17.34 4.68
N LEU A 687 -15.49 16.68 5.51
CA LEU A 687 -15.50 16.88 6.94
C LEU A 687 -15.12 18.32 7.32
N MET A 688 -14.12 18.90 6.64
CA MET A 688 -13.73 20.29 6.85
C MET A 688 -14.85 21.28 6.50
N TYR A 689 -15.48 21.10 5.33
CA TYR A 689 -16.57 22.01 4.91
C TYR A 689 -17.77 21.92 5.85
N ASP A 690 -18.17 20.71 6.26
CA ASP A 690 -19.28 20.49 7.19
C ASP A 690 -19.03 21.13 8.56
N GLU A 691 -17.81 21.01 9.10
CA GLU A 691 -17.44 21.66 10.36
C GLU A 691 -17.48 23.18 10.26
N LEU A 692 -16.90 23.75 9.20
CA LEU A 692 -16.96 25.20 8.94
C LEU A 692 -18.40 25.68 8.76
N ALA A 693 -19.26 24.91 8.08
CA ALA A 693 -20.68 25.22 7.95
C ALA A 693 -21.42 25.19 9.31
N GLY A 694 -20.99 24.33 10.23
CA GLY A 694 -21.44 24.33 11.62
C GLY A 694 -21.08 25.61 12.39
N PHE A 695 -19.86 26.12 12.23
CA PHE A 695 -19.46 27.42 12.79
C PHE A 695 -20.19 28.58 12.10
N ALA A 696 -20.28 28.56 10.77
CA ALA A 696 -20.92 29.61 9.98
C ALA A 696 -22.39 29.83 10.39
N ARG A 697 -23.14 28.74 10.60
CA ARG A 697 -24.54 28.80 11.08
C ARG A 697 -24.66 29.42 12.47
N ARG A 698 -23.73 29.09 13.39
CA ARG A 698 -23.72 29.66 14.75
C ARG A 698 -23.37 31.16 14.75
N ILE A 699 -22.48 31.59 13.85
CA ILE A 699 -22.09 33.00 13.70
C ILE A 699 -23.20 33.83 13.01
N GLY A 700 -23.96 33.21 12.11
CA GLY A 700 -25.16 33.79 11.48
C GLY A 700 -24.92 34.90 10.45
N SER A 701 -23.73 35.51 10.42
CA SER A 701 -23.36 36.58 9.48
C SER A 701 -22.47 36.13 8.31
N VAL A 702 -21.98 34.88 8.36
CA VAL A 702 -21.10 34.26 7.37
C VAL A 702 -21.85 33.95 6.08
N ARG A 703 -21.23 34.28 4.94
CA ARG A 703 -21.76 34.03 3.60
C ARG A 703 -20.89 33.11 2.77
N THR A 704 -19.60 33.02 3.09
CA THR A 704 -18.63 32.24 2.32
C THR A 704 -17.78 31.36 3.22
N ILE A 705 -17.42 30.19 2.70
CA ILE A 705 -16.54 29.22 3.33
C ILE A 705 -15.40 28.97 2.34
N ASP A 706 -14.18 29.27 2.78
CA ASP A 706 -12.95 28.99 2.07
C ASP A 706 -12.30 27.73 2.65
N ILE A 707 -12.10 26.74 1.79
CA ILE A 707 -11.45 25.47 2.13
C ILE A 707 -9.95 25.46 1.81
N GLY A 708 -9.41 26.57 1.30
CA GLY A 708 -8.02 26.74 0.90
C GLY A 708 -7.68 26.06 -0.43
N GLY A 709 -6.40 25.81 -0.67
CA GLY A 709 -5.87 25.44 -2.00
C GLY A 709 -4.97 24.22 -2.06
N GLY A 710 -5.05 23.32 -1.08
CA GLY A 710 -4.12 22.19 -0.86
C GLY A 710 -4.10 21.10 -1.93
N LEU A 711 -4.50 21.39 -3.16
CA LEU A 711 -4.62 20.43 -4.27
C LEU A 711 -3.23 19.85 -4.65
N PRO A 712 -3.09 18.52 -4.81
CA PRO A 712 -1.86 17.87 -5.23
C PRO A 712 -1.63 17.99 -6.75
N ILE A 713 -0.38 17.80 -7.18
CA ILE A 713 0.01 17.66 -8.59
C ILE A 713 0.97 16.47 -8.71
N PRO A 714 1.00 15.78 -9.87
CA PRO A 714 1.92 14.68 -10.09
C PRO A 714 3.32 15.22 -10.38
N TYR A 715 4.32 14.81 -9.59
CA TYR A 715 5.73 15.23 -9.71
C TYR A 715 6.59 14.17 -10.40
N SER A 716 6.19 12.91 -10.38
CA SER A 716 6.85 11.80 -11.06
C SER A 716 6.00 11.21 -12.19
N ALA A 717 6.59 10.41 -13.07
CA ALA A 717 5.83 9.64 -14.07
C ALA A 717 4.92 8.57 -13.43
N ASP A 718 5.23 8.14 -12.22
CA ASP A 718 4.43 7.17 -11.48
C ASP A 718 3.25 7.85 -10.76
N ASP A 719 3.28 9.16 -10.54
CA ASP A 719 2.22 9.87 -9.82
C ASP A 719 0.95 10.00 -10.66
N GLU A 720 -0.21 9.87 -10.02
CA GLU A 720 -1.49 10.11 -10.66
C GLU A 720 -1.88 11.60 -10.59
N PRO A 721 -2.47 12.16 -11.65
CA PRO A 721 -3.15 13.44 -11.57
C PRO A 721 -4.27 13.41 -10.53
N PHE A 722 -4.45 14.53 -9.82
CA PHE A 722 -5.56 14.71 -8.89
C PHE A 722 -6.92 14.50 -9.57
N ASP A 723 -7.82 13.76 -8.90
CA ASP A 723 -9.16 13.48 -9.42
C ASP A 723 -10.10 14.67 -9.27
N LEU A 724 -10.06 15.57 -10.26
CA LEU A 724 -10.99 16.71 -10.26
C LEU A 724 -12.45 16.29 -10.38
N VAL A 725 -12.76 15.13 -10.98
CA VAL A 725 -14.14 14.68 -11.19
C VAL A 725 -14.73 14.18 -9.87
N ASP A 726 -14.07 13.24 -9.20
CA ASP A 726 -14.51 12.74 -7.89
C ASP A 726 -14.55 13.88 -6.84
N TRP A 727 -13.57 14.78 -6.88
CA TRP A 727 -13.56 15.94 -6.00
C TRP A 727 -14.75 16.87 -6.28
N ALA A 728 -15.05 17.18 -7.55
CA ALA A 728 -16.19 18.01 -7.92
C ALA A 728 -17.53 17.40 -7.46
N GLU A 729 -17.72 16.08 -7.63
CA GLU A 729 -18.91 15.38 -7.14
C GLU A 729 -19.05 15.48 -5.61
N GLY A 730 -17.93 15.36 -4.89
CA GLY A 730 -17.89 15.57 -3.44
C GLY A 730 -18.28 16.99 -3.03
N LEU A 731 -17.82 18.01 -3.77
CA LEU A 731 -18.20 19.39 -3.52
C LEU A 731 -19.67 19.67 -3.85
N ASP A 732 -20.21 19.07 -4.90
CA ASP A 732 -21.64 19.20 -5.28
C ASP A 732 -22.56 18.58 -4.22
N GLU A 733 -22.16 17.46 -3.59
CA GLU A 733 -22.85 16.90 -2.43
C GLU A 733 -22.90 17.90 -1.27
N LEU A 734 -21.76 18.49 -0.90
CA LEU A 734 -21.67 19.46 0.20
C LEU A 734 -22.48 20.72 -0.09
N LYS A 735 -22.43 21.21 -1.33
CA LYS A 735 -23.17 22.39 -1.76
C LYS A 735 -24.69 22.17 -1.69
N ARG A 736 -25.16 20.94 -1.94
CA ARG A 736 -26.58 20.57 -1.74
C ARG A 736 -26.98 20.56 -0.27
N VAL A 737 -26.07 20.18 0.63
CA VAL A 737 -26.34 20.16 2.08
C VAL A 737 -26.30 21.57 2.69
N HIS A 738 -25.39 22.45 2.23
CA HIS A 738 -25.26 23.83 2.73
C HIS A 738 -25.37 24.88 1.62
N PRO A 739 -26.53 25.00 0.92
CA PRO A 739 -26.68 25.86 -0.24
C PRO A 739 -26.54 27.36 0.06
N GLN A 740 -26.66 27.76 1.31
CA GLN A 740 -26.57 29.15 1.75
C GLN A 740 -25.14 29.72 1.78
N PHE A 741 -24.10 28.88 1.72
CA PHE A 741 -22.71 29.31 1.79
C PHE A 741 -22.02 29.23 0.43
N GLY A 742 -21.41 30.33 0.00
CA GLY A 742 -20.49 30.35 -1.14
C GLY A 742 -19.21 29.58 -0.81
N LEU A 743 -18.80 28.66 -1.67
CA LEU A 743 -17.57 27.87 -1.57
C LEU A 743 -16.43 28.57 -2.31
N ILE A 744 -15.28 28.67 -1.64
CA ILE A 744 -14.08 29.34 -2.13
C ILE A 744 -12.88 28.41 -2.01
N ILE A 745 -11.94 28.51 -2.97
CA ILE A 745 -10.66 27.81 -2.97
C ILE A 745 -9.48 28.75 -3.29
N GLU A 746 -8.28 28.38 -2.85
CA GLU A 746 -7.04 29.17 -3.00
C GLU A 746 -5.87 28.44 -3.73
N PRO A 747 -6.08 27.80 -4.91
CA PRO A 747 -5.12 26.86 -5.52
C PRO A 747 -3.85 27.53 -6.09
N GLY A 748 -2.82 27.76 -5.26
CA GLY A 748 -1.53 28.28 -5.73
C GLY A 748 -0.71 27.24 -6.50
N ARG A 749 -0.30 26.16 -5.82
CA ARG A 749 0.60 25.15 -6.40
C ARG A 749 0.00 24.42 -7.60
N PHE A 750 -1.28 24.06 -7.53
CA PHE A 750 -1.98 23.34 -8.59
C PHE A 750 -1.98 24.10 -9.93
N ILE A 751 -2.00 25.43 -9.87
CA ILE A 751 -1.99 26.29 -11.06
C ILE A 751 -0.56 26.46 -11.60
N ALA A 752 0.43 26.65 -10.71
CA ALA A 752 1.75 27.12 -11.10
C ALA A 752 2.85 26.05 -11.17
N ALA A 753 2.72 24.89 -10.52
CA ALA A 753 3.83 23.93 -10.43
C ALA A 753 4.27 23.41 -11.81
N GLU A 754 3.36 22.74 -12.52
CA GLU A 754 3.63 22.13 -13.82
C GLU A 754 3.87 23.15 -14.93
N CYS A 755 3.57 24.44 -14.72
CA CYS A 755 3.80 25.45 -15.76
C CYS A 755 5.28 25.84 -15.88
N GLY A 756 6.11 25.58 -14.88
CA GLY A 756 7.50 26.04 -14.84
C GLY A 756 8.54 24.93 -14.89
N VAL A 757 9.63 25.19 -15.59
CA VAL A 757 10.87 24.39 -15.53
C VAL A 757 12.06 25.26 -15.15
N LEU A 758 13.05 24.67 -14.50
CA LEU A 758 14.37 25.28 -14.26
C LEU A 758 15.39 24.62 -15.20
N LEU A 759 16.03 25.43 -16.04
CA LEU A 759 17.10 25.03 -16.95
C LEU A 759 18.45 25.32 -16.29
N SER A 760 19.36 24.34 -16.36
CA SER A 760 20.69 24.42 -15.76
C SER A 760 21.72 23.67 -16.60
N SER A 761 22.93 24.20 -16.66
CA SER A 761 24.05 23.58 -17.39
C SER A 761 24.82 22.62 -16.48
N VAL A 762 25.23 21.46 -17.02
CA VAL A 762 26.14 20.54 -16.33
C VAL A 762 27.52 21.16 -16.27
N THR A 763 28.04 21.34 -15.06
CA THR A 763 29.40 21.85 -14.82
C THR A 763 30.43 20.73 -14.79
N GLN A 764 30.07 19.60 -14.17
CA GLN A 764 30.98 18.46 -13.99
C GLN A 764 30.22 17.15 -13.85
N VAL A 765 30.85 16.05 -14.29
CA VAL A 765 30.37 14.68 -14.04
C VAL A 765 31.51 13.92 -13.37
N VAL A 766 31.27 13.42 -12.16
CA VAL A 766 32.32 12.79 -11.34
C VAL A 766 31.84 11.46 -10.77
N GLU A 767 32.75 10.50 -10.68
CA GLU A 767 32.52 9.24 -9.96
C GLU A 767 33.42 9.19 -8.74
N LYS A 768 32.83 8.91 -7.57
CA LYS A 768 33.57 8.68 -6.33
C LYS A 768 33.01 7.45 -5.63
N GLU A 769 33.84 6.43 -5.49
CA GLU A 769 33.51 5.18 -4.78
C GLU A 769 32.20 4.53 -5.28
N GLY A 770 32.02 4.49 -6.60
CA GLY A 770 30.83 3.94 -7.25
C GLY A 770 29.61 4.86 -7.27
N VAL A 771 29.67 6.06 -6.67
CA VAL A 771 28.61 7.06 -6.76
C VAL A 771 28.95 8.07 -7.85
N ARG A 772 28.14 8.08 -8.92
CA ARG A 772 28.23 9.06 -10.00
C ARG A 772 27.42 10.31 -9.66
N ARG A 773 27.97 11.49 -9.92
CA ARG A 773 27.32 12.78 -9.67
C ARG A 773 27.36 13.67 -10.90
N VAL A 774 26.26 14.38 -11.13
CA VAL A 774 26.15 15.46 -12.11
C VAL A 774 26.04 16.76 -11.34
N GLY A 775 27.07 17.61 -11.43
CA GLY A 775 27.08 18.95 -10.84
C GLY A 775 26.44 19.94 -11.79
N LEU A 776 25.55 20.78 -11.28
CA LEU A 776 24.82 21.83 -12.00
C LEU A 776 25.36 23.22 -11.66
N ASP A 777 25.08 24.21 -12.52
CA ASP A 777 25.32 25.63 -12.21
C ASP A 777 24.18 26.26 -11.37
N ALA A 778 23.02 25.60 -11.32
CA ALA A 778 21.95 25.85 -10.35
C ALA A 778 22.27 25.19 -8.99
N GLY A 779 21.82 25.79 -7.89
CA GLY A 779 21.86 25.16 -6.56
C GLY A 779 20.63 25.51 -5.71
N MET A 780 20.65 25.18 -4.42
CA MET A 780 19.52 25.39 -3.50
C MET A 780 19.08 26.85 -3.38
N HIS A 781 19.97 27.80 -3.67
CA HIS A 781 19.65 29.23 -3.77
C HIS A 781 18.72 29.57 -4.95
N THR A 782 18.68 28.75 -6.00
CA THR A 782 17.78 28.89 -7.16
C THR A 782 16.48 28.11 -7.00
N LEU A 783 16.54 26.91 -6.41
CA LEU A 783 15.40 26.05 -6.12
C LEU A 783 15.66 25.34 -4.79
N ILE A 784 15.12 25.90 -3.70
CA ILE A 784 15.39 25.44 -2.34
C ILE A 784 14.53 24.24 -1.92
N ARG A 785 13.47 23.92 -2.69
CA ARG A 785 12.47 22.92 -2.30
C ARG A 785 13.06 21.54 -1.99
N PRO A 786 13.97 20.97 -2.80
CA PRO A 786 14.61 19.69 -2.47
C PRO A 786 15.38 19.75 -1.14
N ALA A 787 16.11 20.84 -0.88
CA ALA A 787 16.85 21.01 0.36
C ALA A 787 15.95 21.27 1.59
N LEU A 788 14.79 21.90 1.40
CA LEU A 788 13.93 22.35 2.50
C LEU A 788 12.84 21.34 2.88
N TYR A 789 12.29 20.64 1.89
CA TYR A 789 11.13 19.75 2.01
C TYR A 789 11.39 18.33 1.49
N ASP A 790 12.62 18.01 1.05
CA ASP A 790 12.92 16.79 0.28
C ASP A 790 12.00 16.64 -0.95
N ALA A 791 11.57 17.78 -1.52
CA ALA A 791 10.61 17.80 -2.61
C ALA A 791 11.17 17.12 -3.88
N TRP A 792 10.40 16.19 -4.43
CA TRP A 792 10.70 15.56 -5.71
C TRP A 792 10.43 16.51 -6.88
N HIS A 793 11.34 16.49 -7.85
CA HIS A 793 11.17 17.06 -9.18
C HIS A 793 11.78 16.07 -10.17
N ASP A 794 11.10 15.78 -11.28
CA ASP A 794 11.69 14.98 -12.36
C ASP A 794 12.80 15.78 -13.04
N ILE A 795 13.93 15.10 -13.29
CA ILE A 795 15.17 15.67 -13.85
C ILE A 795 15.52 14.91 -15.11
N ASP A 796 15.66 15.63 -16.22
CA ASP A 796 15.98 15.05 -17.53
C ASP A 796 17.14 15.80 -18.20
N ASN A 797 17.92 15.09 -19.02
CA ASN A 797 18.96 15.68 -19.85
C ASN A 797 18.35 16.11 -21.20
N LEU A 798 18.15 17.42 -21.38
CA LEU A 798 17.49 18.01 -22.54
C LEU A 798 18.37 17.93 -23.80
N THR A 799 19.70 18.03 -23.64
CA THR A 799 20.67 17.89 -24.74
C THR A 799 20.65 16.48 -25.32
N ARG A 800 20.48 15.46 -24.48
CA ARG A 800 20.58 14.03 -24.85
C ARG A 800 19.26 13.28 -24.84
N GLN A 801 18.14 13.99 -24.98
CA GLN A 801 16.81 13.42 -24.94
C GLN A 801 16.63 12.33 -26.01
N GLY A 802 16.12 11.15 -25.60
CA GLY A 802 15.93 9.98 -26.46
C GLY A 802 17.02 8.90 -26.33
N GLY A 803 18.12 9.17 -25.61
CA GLY A 803 19.03 8.13 -25.14
C GLY A 803 18.40 7.26 -24.05
N TYR A 804 18.79 5.99 -23.95
CA TYR A 804 18.36 5.14 -22.83
C TYR A 804 18.87 5.75 -21.51
N ALA A 805 17.96 5.97 -20.55
CA ALA A 805 18.32 6.38 -19.19
C ALA A 805 18.86 5.16 -18.42
N ASP A 806 20.13 4.84 -18.68
CA ASP A 806 20.80 3.58 -18.32
C ASP A 806 21.81 3.73 -17.17
N ALA A 807 21.98 4.93 -16.61
CA ALA A 807 22.86 5.19 -15.48
C ALA A 807 22.17 5.99 -14.37
N GLU A 808 22.42 5.60 -13.11
CA GLU A 808 22.02 6.35 -11.91
C GLU A 808 23.08 7.39 -11.54
N PHE A 809 22.62 8.61 -11.27
CA PHE A 809 23.42 9.75 -10.82
C PHE A 809 22.77 10.48 -9.64
N ASP A 810 23.57 11.04 -8.74
CA ASP A 810 23.10 12.10 -7.85
C ASP A 810 23.26 13.46 -8.57
N VAL A 811 22.19 14.24 -8.62
CA VAL A 811 22.20 15.58 -9.24
C VAL A 811 22.34 16.63 -8.14
N VAL A 812 23.41 17.41 -8.20
CA VAL A 812 23.86 18.30 -7.11
C VAL A 812 24.15 19.72 -7.62
N GLY A 813 24.08 20.70 -6.73
CA GLY A 813 24.44 22.08 -7.03
C GLY A 813 25.85 22.48 -6.56
N PRO A 814 26.25 23.76 -6.77
CA PRO A 814 27.58 24.27 -6.48
C PRO A 814 27.68 25.02 -5.12
N ILE A 815 26.70 24.87 -4.23
CA ILE A 815 26.66 25.47 -2.89
C ILE A 815 27.42 24.57 -1.89
N CYS A 816 28.12 25.18 -0.93
CA CYS A 816 28.99 24.49 0.03
C CYS A 816 28.21 23.86 1.19
N GLU A 817 27.06 23.25 0.88
CA GLU A 817 26.13 22.73 1.86
C GLU A 817 25.77 21.30 1.50
N SER A 818 25.74 20.41 2.49
CA SER A 818 25.41 19.00 2.28
C SER A 818 23.98 18.77 1.76
N SER A 819 23.11 19.76 1.93
CA SER A 819 21.73 19.76 1.43
C SER A 819 21.60 20.24 -0.02
N ASP A 820 22.68 20.68 -0.69
CA ASP A 820 22.62 21.16 -2.08
C ASP A 820 22.54 20.02 -3.12
N ILE A 821 21.46 19.25 -3.01
CA ILE A 821 21.18 18.06 -3.78
C ILE A 821 19.76 18.20 -4.35
N PHE A 822 19.62 18.18 -5.67
CA PHE A 822 18.31 18.20 -6.34
C PHE A 822 17.66 16.82 -6.35
N GLY A 823 18.47 15.76 -6.35
CA GLY A 823 17.98 14.42 -6.03
C GLY A 823 19.01 13.33 -6.23
N ARG A 824 18.75 12.20 -5.59
CA ARG A 824 19.65 11.04 -5.54
C ARG A 824 19.14 9.92 -6.44
N GLY A 825 20.04 9.13 -7.03
CA GLY A 825 19.68 7.98 -7.86
C GLY A 825 18.80 8.32 -9.07
N ARG A 826 18.99 9.52 -9.65
CA ARG A 826 18.29 9.97 -10.85
C ARG A 826 18.80 9.20 -12.06
N LYS A 827 17.89 8.64 -12.86
CA LYS A 827 18.27 7.94 -14.10
C LYS A 827 18.47 8.95 -15.22
N LEU A 828 19.69 9.06 -15.71
CA LEU A 828 20.07 9.90 -16.85
C LEU A 828 20.86 9.06 -17.86
N PRO A 829 20.99 9.49 -19.13
CA PRO A 829 21.85 8.81 -20.08
C PRO A 829 23.29 8.70 -19.53
N ALA A 830 23.89 7.52 -19.61
CA ALA A 830 25.28 7.30 -19.17
C ALA A 830 26.30 8.21 -19.86
N SER A 831 25.93 8.72 -21.03
CA SER A 831 26.75 9.66 -21.80
C SER A 831 26.68 11.11 -21.31
N THR A 832 25.85 11.46 -20.31
CA THR A 832 25.74 12.82 -19.75
C THR A 832 27.13 13.41 -19.45
N ALA A 833 27.37 14.63 -19.92
CA ALA A 833 28.68 15.27 -19.89
C ALA A 833 28.57 16.77 -19.52
N PRO A 834 29.70 17.42 -19.18
CA PRO A 834 29.75 18.88 -19.07
C PRO A 834 29.14 19.59 -20.28
N ASP A 835 28.57 20.77 -20.04
CA ASP A 835 27.87 21.63 -21.01
C ASP A 835 26.53 21.07 -21.55
N ASP A 836 26.12 19.86 -21.13
CA ASP A 836 24.75 19.41 -21.36
C ASP A 836 23.76 20.28 -20.57
N VAL A 837 22.54 20.45 -21.10
CA VAL A 837 21.46 21.17 -20.45
C VAL A 837 20.56 20.18 -19.73
N ILE A 838 20.39 20.39 -18.43
CA ILE A 838 19.45 19.67 -17.57
C ILE A 838 18.19 20.50 -17.39
N VAL A 839 17.04 19.83 -17.45
CA VAL A 839 15.74 20.39 -17.09
C VAL A 839 15.29 19.79 -15.76
N ILE A 840 14.95 20.65 -14.80
CA ILE A 840 14.26 20.29 -13.56
C ILE A 840 12.80 20.72 -13.75
N SER A 841 11.90 19.75 -13.79
CA SER A 841 10.48 19.97 -14.12
C SER A 841 9.63 20.34 -12.90
N ASP A 842 8.40 20.80 -13.16
CA ASP A 842 7.40 21.16 -12.15
C ASP A 842 7.88 22.19 -11.10
N ALA A 843 8.82 23.04 -11.51
CA ALA A 843 9.50 24.02 -10.66
C ALA A 843 8.79 25.39 -10.65
N GLY A 844 7.61 25.50 -11.25
CA GLY A 844 6.91 26.78 -11.39
C GLY A 844 6.28 27.32 -10.12
N ALA A 845 6.08 26.50 -9.09
CA ALA A 845 5.55 26.93 -7.79
C ALA A 845 6.64 26.83 -6.71
N TYR A 846 6.83 27.90 -5.94
CA TYR A 846 7.81 28.01 -4.86
C TYR A 846 9.27 27.74 -5.31
N GLY A 847 9.54 27.93 -6.60
CA GLY A 847 10.88 27.96 -7.17
C GLY A 847 11.46 29.36 -7.05
N TYR A 848 11.30 30.18 -8.09
CA TYR A 848 11.79 31.57 -8.10
C TYR A 848 11.33 32.42 -6.91
N SER A 849 10.09 32.24 -6.43
CA SER A 849 9.58 33.01 -5.28
C SER A 849 10.33 32.75 -3.97
N MET A 850 11.09 31.66 -3.89
CA MET A 850 11.98 31.33 -2.77
C MET A 850 13.47 31.41 -3.15
N ALA A 851 13.80 31.89 -4.35
CA ALA A 851 15.19 32.08 -4.76
C ALA A 851 15.85 33.20 -3.95
N SER A 852 17.16 33.08 -3.73
CA SER A 852 17.90 34.00 -2.88
C SER A 852 19.31 34.28 -3.41
N HIS A 853 19.92 35.34 -2.88
CA HIS A 853 21.33 35.65 -3.08
C HIS A 853 22.27 34.91 -2.11
N TYR A 854 21.88 33.72 -1.62
CA TYR A 854 22.74 32.93 -0.73
C TYR A 854 24.10 32.67 -1.40
N ASN A 855 25.19 32.79 -0.63
CA ASN A 855 26.57 32.81 -1.12
C ASN A 855 26.86 33.89 -2.19
N ASN A 856 26.14 35.03 -2.15
CA ASN A 856 26.24 36.14 -3.10
C ASN A 856 26.06 35.73 -4.57
N ARG A 857 25.30 34.66 -4.83
CA ARG A 857 24.99 34.23 -6.19
C ARG A 857 23.83 35.04 -6.77
N GLY A 858 23.80 35.18 -8.10
CA GLY A 858 22.73 35.89 -8.81
C GLY A 858 21.40 35.13 -8.74
N LEU A 859 20.29 35.86 -8.90
CA LEU A 859 19.00 35.23 -9.13
C LEU A 859 18.93 34.68 -10.57
N PRO A 860 18.22 33.57 -10.79
CA PRO A 860 18.05 33.03 -12.13
C PRO A 860 17.24 33.96 -13.04
N ALA A 861 17.44 33.86 -14.36
CA ALA A 861 16.58 34.55 -15.33
C ALA A 861 15.16 33.95 -15.33
N GLN A 862 14.17 34.69 -15.83
CA GLN A 862 12.78 34.24 -15.96
C GLN A 862 12.22 34.59 -17.34
N ASP A 863 11.62 33.60 -17.99
CA ASP A 863 11.03 33.73 -19.32
C ASP A 863 9.62 33.17 -19.39
N ILE A 864 8.88 33.69 -20.37
CA ILE A 864 7.52 33.27 -20.65
C ILE A 864 7.46 32.62 -22.02
N LEU A 865 6.83 31.44 -22.06
CA LEU A 865 6.31 30.84 -23.27
C LEU A 865 4.80 31.02 -23.29
N ASP A 866 4.34 31.75 -24.29
CA ASP A 866 2.92 31.91 -24.59
C ASP A 866 2.66 31.60 -26.07
N ASP A 867 1.54 30.94 -26.34
CA ASP A 867 1.10 30.60 -27.69
C ASP A 867 0.10 31.65 -28.24
N VAL A 868 -0.24 32.67 -27.44
CA VAL A 868 -1.03 33.82 -27.87
C VAL A 868 -0.09 34.85 -28.51
N PRO A 869 -0.32 35.26 -29.78
CA PRO A 869 0.56 36.17 -30.51
C PRO A 869 0.63 37.58 -29.93
#